data_AF-A0A6I8U4R0-F1
#
_entry.id   AF-A0A6I8U4R0-F1
#
_cell.length_a   1.000
_cell.length_b   1.000
_cell.length_c   1.000
_cell.angle_alpha   90.00
_cell.angle_beta   90.00
_cell.angle_gamma   90.00
#
_symmetry.space_group_name_H-M   'P 1'
#
loop_
_entity.id
_entity.type
_entity.pdbx_description
1 polymer ?
#
loop_
_entity_poly.entity_id
_entity_poly.type
_entity_poly.pdbx_seq_one_letter_code
_entity_poly.pdbx_strand_id
1 'polypeptide(L)'
;MSYLEALFYNDKSEVGSLEVKQINVQNDFCSLNLMHSSYLKTKTKQILDAFKTYSQIIITGAVCSGKSSLISLVLQNLSQEGMHFKQYYVHPMTLNETHDINSSEDNTVSGILKSILQSKTYKQKCVIFDGPLCDSWLENIAFDRSCVRSDSLNISDEENVVKFVIETVDLQCATPAYVSSFSIIYIQDGNLTYRQLLFTWLENKKWPTYMKDELLNLIDKYIGVFINFKHQECTLTAVYTDVAVLHTFCALYENVFIEWNNKKIYDNEALIREAIKKLFIFCCVWSVGGLMSEMERLKYDIFVRELVSDSTSSFPLKGTIFQYYVNTTNDACIWEQWIMDINEPSSEFVCTLENKPYHYIMTLLLKDKKPALLSSDTTVGKSILIKNITTAANGSSNLCISNLNEKTTIKSLRRILVRHSMKVSREIVYPKNRKYLTWFIDDMHNAAVHRLEVSEFLRRLLEQHSWDENNHIQCIKQTNIVAAMRNPVILGKHGTSFTRLLNKFHLIFYSKHDDENSAFIFKRKVELVKIDGNLENLLSSIPSATVDLIRQLSERFPSTIVKPRYEFSLKTISRIINIFCTMSQKTILNNSTDLIRLWINECYRETFDLLDRRDYVAFYEICNNTMLKYFDASLHGLCPGNLSPIFCDVDVMSQDATYHHITEVDCLRYCIF
;
A
#
# COMPACT_ATOMS: atom_id res chain seq x y z
N MET A 1 27.74 16.56 -36.95
CA MET A 1 27.45 15.27 -37.60
C MET A 1 27.08 14.29 -36.52
N SER A 2 25.95 13.61 -36.66
CA SER A 2 25.67 12.43 -35.84
C SER A 2 26.67 11.33 -36.18
N TYR A 3 26.95 10.42 -35.25
CA TYR A 3 27.94 9.33 -35.43
C TYR A 3 27.65 8.48 -36.68
N LEU A 4 26.37 8.36 -37.06
CA LEU A 4 25.91 7.68 -38.27
C LEU A 4 26.22 8.47 -39.55
N GLU A 5 26.03 9.79 -39.56
CA GLU A 5 26.39 10.63 -40.71
C GLU A 5 27.89 10.65 -40.97
N ALA A 6 28.71 10.52 -39.91
CA ALA A 6 30.17 10.45 -40.01
C ALA A 6 30.67 9.12 -40.61
N LEU A 7 29.93 8.02 -40.41
CA LEU A 7 30.29 6.69 -40.87
C LEU A 7 29.62 6.28 -42.20
N PHE A 8 28.43 6.80 -42.48
CA PHE A 8 27.58 6.40 -43.61
C PHE A 8 27.23 7.58 -44.54
N TYR A 9 28.24 8.38 -44.91
CA TYR A 9 28.06 9.64 -45.66
C TYR A 9 27.35 9.48 -47.03
N ASN A 10 27.25 8.25 -47.57
CA ASN A 10 26.63 7.96 -48.88
C ASN A 10 25.53 6.89 -48.88
N ASP A 11 25.22 6.26 -47.74
CA ASP A 11 24.19 5.21 -47.71
C ASP A 11 22.84 5.83 -47.37
N LYS A 12 22.04 6.11 -48.41
CA LYS A 12 20.58 6.18 -48.26
C LYS A 12 20.10 4.76 -47.96
N SER A 13 20.18 4.34 -46.71
CA SER A 13 19.55 3.09 -46.28
C SER A 13 18.08 3.15 -46.66
N GLU A 14 17.63 2.25 -47.53
CA GLU A 14 16.21 2.04 -47.78
C GLU A 14 15.54 1.78 -46.43
N VAL A 15 14.71 2.71 -45.97
CA VAL A 15 13.70 2.39 -44.97
C VAL A 15 12.77 1.44 -45.71
N GLY A 16 13.04 0.13 -45.61
CA GLY A 16 12.28 -0.89 -46.32
C GLY A 16 10.79 -0.67 -46.09
N SER A 17 10.13 -0.10 -47.10
CA SER A 17 8.69 -0.07 -47.22
C SER A 17 8.26 -1.48 -47.58
N LEU A 18 8.33 -2.36 -46.59
CA LEU A 18 7.73 -3.68 -46.67
C LEU A 18 6.21 -3.45 -46.65
N GLU A 19 5.63 -3.35 -47.85
CA GLU A 19 4.23 -3.65 -48.10
C GLU A 19 3.94 -5.05 -47.57
N VAL A 20 3.48 -5.13 -46.33
CA VAL A 20 3.06 -6.37 -45.70
C VAL A 20 1.66 -6.11 -45.18
N LYS A 21 0.73 -6.98 -45.62
CA LYS A 21 -0.68 -7.10 -45.23
C LYS A 21 -1.00 -6.24 -44.02
N GLN A 22 -1.92 -5.27 -44.18
CA GLN A 22 -2.52 -4.54 -43.06
C GLN A 22 -3.01 -5.57 -42.03
N ILE A 23 -2.14 -5.93 -41.08
CA ILE A 23 -2.52 -6.68 -39.90
C ILE A 23 -3.58 -5.79 -39.26
N ASN A 24 -4.71 -6.39 -38.89
CA ASN A 24 -5.88 -5.73 -38.33
C ASN A 24 -5.61 -5.27 -36.87
N VAL A 25 -4.46 -4.62 -36.67
CA VAL A 25 -3.91 -4.16 -35.38
C VAL A 25 -4.92 -3.27 -34.64
N GLN A 26 -5.83 -2.59 -35.35
CA GLN A 26 -6.91 -1.82 -34.74
C GLN A 26 -7.88 -2.67 -33.92
N ASN A 27 -8.25 -3.88 -34.39
CA ASN A 27 -9.16 -4.76 -33.66
C ASN A 27 -8.46 -5.45 -32.48
N ASP A 28 -7.14 -5.70 -32.60
CA ASP A 28 -6.34 -6.37 -31.56
C ASP A 28 -6.01 -5.45 -30.37
N PHE A 29 -5.87 -4.14 -30.59
CA PHE A 29 -5.72 -3.19 -29.48
C PHE A 29 -7.01 -3.08 -28.65
N CYS A 30 -8.18 -3.22 -29.29
CA CYS A 30 -9.47 -3.22 -28.62
C CYS A 30 -9.68 -4.46 -27.73
N SER A 31 -9.14 -5.64 -28.10
CA SER A 31 -9.28 -6.88 -27.29
C SER A 31 -8.50 -6.81 -25.97
N LEU A 32 -7.47 -5.96 -25.88
CA LEU A 32 -6.63 -5.76 -24.70
C LEU A 32 -6.86 -4.42 -24.02
N ASN A 33 -7.93 -3.71 -24.35
CA ASN A 33 -8.29 -2.45 -23.72
C ASN A 33 -7.18 -1.39 -23.87
N LEU A 34 -6.56 -1.30 -25.04
CA LEU A 34 -5.51 -0.34 -25.35
C LEU A 34 -5.97 0.58 -26.48
N MET A 35 -5.69 1.88 -26.32
CA MET A 35 -6.00 2.88 -27.34
C MET A 35 -4.89 2.93 -28.37
N HIS A 36 -5.28 3.11 -29.63
CA HIS A 36 -4.35 3.13 -30.74
C HIS A 36 -3.36 4.30 -30.62
N SER A 37 -2.09 3.99 -30.46
CA SER A 37 -0.98 4.94 -30.50
C SER A 37 0.00 4.54 -31.60
N SER A 38 0.46 5.50 -32.40
CA SER A 38 1.50 5.25 -33.41
C SER A 38 2.76 4.66 -32.78
N TYR A 39 3.12 5.12 -31.58
CA TYR A 39 4.25 4.60 -30.82
C TYR A 39 4.04 3.14 -30.39
N LEU A 40 2.89 2.82 -29.78
CA LEU A 40 2.58 1.46 -29.36
C LEU A 40 2.58 0.52 -30.56
N LYS A 41 2.03 0.93 -31.70
CA LYS A 41 2.06 0.14 -32.95
C LYS A 41 3.48 -0.17 -33.41
N THR A 42 4.37 0.83 -33.43
CA THR A 42 5.78 0.63 -33.80
C THR A 42 6.47 -0.33 -32.83
N LYS A 43 6.23 -0.20 -31.53
CA LYS A 43 6.81 -1.09 -30.51
C LYS A 43 6.25 -2.50 -30.58
N THR A 44 4.93 -2.67 -30.77
CA THR A 44 4.31 -3.96 -31.03
C THR A 44 4.93 -4.63 -32.25
N LYS A 45 5.18 -3.88 -33.34
CA LYS A 45 5.86 -4.41 -34.53
C LYS A 45 7.29 -4.84 -34.22
N GLN A 46 8.08 -4.01 -33.52
CA GLN A 46 9.44 -4.37 -33.10
C GLN A 46 9.46 -5.65 -32.26
N ILE A 47 8.52 -5.79 -31.31
CA ILE A 47 8.39 -7.00 -30.49
C ILE A 47 7.97 -8.19 -31.34
N LEU A 48 6.98 -8.04 -32.23
CA LEU A 48 6.55 -9.12 -33.13
C LEU A 48 7.69 -9.63 -34.02
N ASP A 49 8.45 -8.72 -34.62
CA ASP A 49 9.60 -9.05 -35.47
C ASP A 49 10.67 -9.79 -34.64
N ALA A 50 10.96 -9.31 -33.42
CA ALA A 50 11.88 -9.99 -32.52
C ALA A 50 11.39 -11.40 -32.11
N PHE A 51 10.09 -11.58 -31.88
CA PHE A 51 9.49 -12.90 -31.60
C PHE A 51 9.61 -13.86 -32.78
N LYS A 52 9.58 -13.36 -34.03
CA LYS A 52 9.77 -14.18 -35.22
C LYS A 52 11.24 -14.58 -35.41
N THR A 53 12.18 -13.67 -35.15
CA THR A 53 13.61 -13.90 -35.40
C THR A 53 14.36 -14.58 -34.25
N TYR A 54 14.13 -14.16 -33.00
CA TYR A 54 14.96 -14.53 -31.85
C TYR A 54 14.23 -15.45 -30.88
N SER A 55 14.98 -16.36 -30.24
CA SER A 55 14.46 -17.20 -29.15
C SER A 55 14.55 -16.53 -27.77
N GLN A 56 15.45 -15.55 -27.62
CA GLN A 56 15.75 -14.87 -26.36
C GLN A 56 15.57 -13.35 -26.54
N ILE A 57 14.66 -12.77 -25.76
CA ILE A 57 14.23 -11.36 -25.89
C ILE A 57 14.21 -10.70 -24.52
N ILE A 58 14.76 -9.50 -24.41
CA ILE A 58 14.65 -8.66 -23.22
C ILE A 58 13.81 -7.43 -23.57
N ILE A 59 12.82 -7.14 -22.75
CA ILE A 59 11.98 -5.96 -22.86
C ILE A 59 12.21 -5.11 -21.61
N THR A 60 12.84 -3.95 -21.79
CA THR A 60 13.23 -3.00 -20.73
C THR A 60 12.43 -1.70 -20.85
N GLY A 61 12.12 -1.07 -19.71
CA GLY A 61 11.41 0.21 -19.63
C GLY A 61 10.86 0.46 -18.23
N ALA A 62 10.40 1.67 -17.90
CA ALA A 62 9.96 1.97 -16.53
C ALA A 62 8.74 1.17 -16.06
N VAL A 63 8.45 1.28 -14.77
CA VAL A 63 7.26 0.72 -14.13
C VAL A 63 6.01 1.27 -14.82
N CYS A 64 5.02 0.40 -15.05
CA CYS A 64 3.76 0.75 -15.71
C CYS A 64 3.88 1.28 -17.16
N SER A 65 4.99 1.02 -17.87
CA SER A 65 5.14 1.41 -19.28
C SER A 65 4.37 0.54 -20.30
N GLY A 66 3.52 -0.39 -19.83
CA GLY A 66 2.69 -1.24 -20.70
C GLY A 66 3.39 -2.45 -21.30
N LYS A 67 4.58 -2.82 -20.81
CA LYS A 67 5.39 -3.96 -21.33
C LYS A 67 4.58 -5.26 -21.36
N SER A 68 3.99 -5.67 -20.25
CA SER A 68 3.21 -6.91 -20.16
C SER A 68 1.99 -6.92 -21.10
N SER A 69 1.35 -5.75 -21.29
CA SER A 69 0.24 -5.59 -22.23
C SER A 69 0.69 -5.74 -23.69
N LEU A 70 1.86 -5.18 -24.04
CA LEU A 70 2.46 -5.34 -25.37
C LEU A 70 2.86 -6.78 -25.67
N ILE A 71 3.46 -7.48 -24.69
CA ILE A 71 3.79 -8.91 -24.82
C ILE A 71 2.52 -9.72 -25.05
N SER A 72 1.48 -9.47 -24.27
CA SER A 72 0.19 -10.15 -24.40
C SER A 72 -0.44 -9.92 -25.78
N LEU A 73 -0.36 -8.69 -26.31
CA LEU A 73 -0.86 -8.34 -27.63
C LEU A 73 -0.11 -9.08 -28.74
N VAL A 74 1.22 -9.12 -28.68
CA VAL A 74 2.03 -9.83 -29.66
C VAL A 74 1.72 -11.33 -29.65
N LEU A 75 1.55 -11.92 -28.47
CA LEU A 75 1.20 -13.33 -28.34
C LEU A 75 -0.22 -13.63 -28.86
N GLN A 76 -1.18 -12.71 -28.68
CA GLN A 76 -2.50 -12.83 -29.28
C GLN A 76 -2.42 -12.76 -30.82
N ASN A 77 -1.64 -11.84 -31.37
CA ASN A 77 -1.48 -11.71 -32.82
C ASN A 77 -0.82 -12.95 -33.43
N LEU A 78 0.22 -13.49 -32.78
CA LEU A 78 0.85 -14.75 -33.17
C LEU A 78 -0.13 -15.92 -33.12
N SER A 79 -1.03 -15.93 -32.14
CA SER A 79 -2.07 -16.97 -32.05
C SER A 79 -3.08 -16.90 -33.21
N GLN A 80 -3.39 -15.70 -33.71
CA GLN A 80 -4.24 -15.53 -34.90
C GLN A 80 -3.51 -15.97 -36.19
N GLU A 81 -2.18 -15.86 -36.22
CA GLU A 81 -1.32 -16.40 -37.29
C GLU A 81 -1.14 -17.94 -37.19
N GLY A 82 -1.74 -18.60 -36.19
CA GLY A 82 -1.67 -20.06 -35.97
C GLY A 82 -0.54 -20.52 -35.03
N MET A 83 0.22 -19.59 -34.45
CA MET A 83 1.31 -19.88 -33.51
C MET A 83 0.84 -19.71 -32.06
N HIS A 84 0.37 -20.80 -31.46
CA HIS A 84 -0.18 -20.82 -30.10
C HIS A 84 0.89 -21.10 -29.03
N PHE A 85 1.52 -20.05 -28.50
CA PHE A 85 2.45 -20.17 -27.39
C PHE A 85 1.75 -20.28 -26.03
N LYS A 86 2.03 -21.36 -25.28
CA LYS A 86 1.66 -21.45 -23.87
C LYS A 86 2.56 -20.55 -23.02
N GLN A 87 1.96 -19.60 -22.29
CA GLN A 87 2.67 -18.67 -21.42
C GLN A 87 2.97 -19.29 -20.05
N TYR A 88 4.20 -19.11 -19.58
CA TYR A 88 4.66 -19.45 -18.24
C TYR A 88 5.32 -18.23 -17.60
N TYR A 89 4.77 -17.72 -16.51
CA TYR A 89 5.34 -16.59 -15.79
C TYR A 89 6.24 -17.08 -14.66
N VAL A 90 7.48 -16.63 -14.64
CA VAL A 90 8.49 -17.00 -13.64
C VAL A 90 9.02 -15.74 -12.98
N HIS A 91 9.04 -15.72 -11.65
CA HIS A 91 9.62 -14.61 -10.88
C HIS A 91 10.93 -15.07 -10.24
N PRO A 92 12.07 -14.85 -10.92
CA PRO A 92 13.34 -15.48 -10.52
C PRO A 92 13.77 -15.10 -9.10
N MET A 93 13.55 -13.84 -8.70
CA MET A 93 13.90 -13.36 -7.35
C MET A 93 13.10 -13.99 -6.20
N THR A 94 12.04 -14.75 -6.50
CA THR A 94 11.25 -15.44 -5.47
C THR A 94 11.69 -16.89 -5.24
N LEU A 95 12.65 -17.36 -6.03
CA LEU A 95 13.16 -18.73 -6.06
C LEU A 95 14.43 -18.85 -5.23
N ASN A 96 14.76 -20.06 -4.82
CA ASN A 96 16.01 -20.32 -4.11
C ASN A 96 17.18 -20.22 -5.11
N GLU A 97 18.25 -19.53 -4.71
CA GLU A 97 19.51 -19.52 -5.44
C GLU A 97 20.31 -20.76 -5.07
N THR A 98 20.55 -21.65 -6.03
CA THR A 98 21.55 -22.72 -5.88
C THR A 98 22.52 -22.69 -7.05
N HIS A 99 23.81 -22.62 -6.74
CA HIS A 99 24.89 -22.82 -7.70
C HIS A 99 25.13 -24.31 -8.00
N ASP A 100 24.61 -25.20 -7.14
CA ASP A 100 24.78 -26.65 -7.28
C ASP A 100 23.59 -27.30 -8.00
N ILE A 101 23.83 -27.70 -9.25
CA ILE A 101 22.93 -28.47 -10.13
C ILE A 101 22.48 -29.81 -9.49
N ASN A 102 23.23 -30.30 -8.49
CA ASN A 102 22.98 -31.56 -7.78
C ASN A 102 22.26 -31.39 -6.42
N SER A 103 21.96 -30.17 -5.99
CA SER A 103 21.19 -29.95 -4.77
C SER A 103 19.74 -30.41 -4.98
N SER A 104 19.21 -31.22 -4.05
CA SER A 104 17.80 -31.66 -4.06
C SER A 104 16.83 -30.54 -3.64
N GLU A 105 17.22 -29.27 -3.81
CA GLU A 105 16.44 -28.13 -3.36
C GLU A 105 15.33 -27.80 -4.38
N ASP A 106 14.09 -27.87 -3.92
CA ASP A 106 12.92 -27.47 -4.70
C ASP A 106 12.81 -25.94 -4.82
N ASN A 107 12.20 -25.49 -5.92
CA ASN A 107 11.95 -24.09 -6.30
C ASN A 107 13.21 -23.32 -6.70
N THR A 108 14.04 -23.92 -7.55
CA THR A 108 15.15 -23.25 -8.24
C THR A 108 14.72 -22.85 -9.64
N VAL A 109 15.39 -21.84 -10.23
CA VAL A 109 15.14 -21.41 -11.62
C VAL A 109 15.32 -22.58 -12.59
N SER A 110 16.39 -23.35 -12.43
CA SER A 110 16.68 -24.54 -13.24
C SER A 110 15.66 -25.66 -13.05
N GLY A 111 15.19 -25.89 -11.82
CA GLY A 111 14.14 -26.87 -11.52
C GLY A 111 12.81 -26.55 -12.20
N ILE A 112 12.38 -25.29 -12.14
CA ILE A 112 11.17 -24.81 -12.81
C ILE A 112 11.32 -24.85 -14.34
N LEU A 113 12.48 -24.45 -14.86
CA LEU A 113 12.75 -24.54 -16.30
C LEU A 113 12.71 -25.98 -16.78
N LYS A 114 13.35 -26.92 -16.08
CA LYS A 114 13.30 -28.35 -16.41
C LYS A 114 11.86 -28.87 -16.42
N SER A 115 11.04 -28.51 -15.43
CA SER A 115 9.64 -28.96 -15.37
C SER A 115 8.81 -28.42 -16.53
N ILE A 116 9.01 -27.16 -16.92
CA ILE A 116 8.35 -26.53 -18.07
C ILE A 116 8.82 -27.17 -19.39
N LEU A 117 10.12 -27.34 -19.57
CA LEU A 117 10.71 -27.85 -20.81
C LEU A 117 10.38 -29.33 -21.05
N GLN A 118 10.38 -30.17 -20.00
CA GLN A 118 10.05 -31.59 -20.09
C GLN A 118 8.55 -31.88 -20.33
N SER A 119 7.67 -30.92 -20.02
CA SER A 119 6.24 -31.06 -20.30
C SER A 119 5.97 -31.25 -21.79
N LYS A 120 5.46 -32.42 -22.20
CA LYS A 120 5.09 -32.70 -23.61
C LYS A 120 3.70 -32.17 -23.98
N THR A 121 3.03 -31.47 -23.07
CA THR A 121 1.62 -31.05 -23.24
C THR A 121 1.47 -29.97 -24.30
N TYR A 122 2.46 -29.08 -24.42
CA TYR A 122 2.44 -27.96 -25.37
C TYR A 122 3.74 -27.94 -26.17
N LYS A 123 3.63 -27.90 -27.50
CA LYS A 123 4.77 -27.85 -28.42
C LYS A 123 5.43 -26.46 -28.44
N GLN A 124 4.61 -25.41 -28.36
CA GLN A 124 5.07 -24.02 -28.36
C GLN A 124 4.95 -23.43 -26.95
N LYS A 125 6.08 -22.97 -26.39
CA LYS A 125 6.16 -22.45 -25.02
C LYS A 125 6.81 -21.07 -25.01
N CYS A 126 6.25 -20.16 -24.23
CA CYS A 126 6.81 -18.83 -23.97
C CYS A 126 7.01 -18.69 -22.47
N VAL A 127 8.27 -18.65 -22.04
CA VAL A 127 8.65 -18.45 -20.64
C VAL A 127 8.98 -16.97 -20.44
N ILE A 128 8.18 -16.31 -19.62
CA ILE A 128 8.28 -14.89 -19.32
C ILE A 128 8.86 -14.75 -17.92
N PHE A 129 10.10 -14.24 -17.83
CA PHE A 129 10.75 -13.89 -16.58
C PHE A 129 10.42 -12.45 -16.22
N ASP A 130 9.87 -12.26 -15.02
CA ASP A 130 9.46 -10.94 -14.55
C ASP A 130 10.20 -10.59 -13.26
N GLY A 131 11.17 -9.67 -13.34
CA GLY A 131 12.07 -9.37 -12.23
C GLY A 131 13.24 -8.44 -12.59
N PRO A 132 13.92 -7.88 -11.58
CA PRO A 132 15.22 -7.24 -11.79
C PRO A 132 16.25 -8.27 -12.28
N LEU A 133 17.17 -7.82 -13.13
CA LEU A 133 18.29 -8.63 -13.59
C LEU A 133 19.30 -8.85 -12.46
N CYS A 134 19.74 -10.08 -12.30
CA CYS A 134 20.84 -10.46 -11.41
C CYS A 134 21.65 -11.56 -12.10
N ASP A 135 22.97 -11.48 -11.99
CA ASP A 135 23.89 -12.45 -12.62
C ASP A 135 23.60 -13.89 -12.16
N SER A 136 23.23 -14.08 -10.88
CA SER A 136 22.98 -15.40 -10.27
C SER A 136 21.95 -16.26 -11.01
N TRP A 137 20.83 -15.68 -11.42
CA TRP A 137 19.79 -16.41 -12.15
C TRP A 137 19.90 -16.27 -13.67
N LEU A 138 20.54 -15.20 -14.17
CA LEU A 138 20.80 -15.03 -15.59
C LEU A 138 21.79 -16.07 -16.12
N GLU A 139 22.78 -16.49 -15.33
CA GLU A 139 23.69 -17.57 -15.69
C GLU A 139 22.94 -18.86 -16.05
N ASN A 140 21.89 -19.21 -15.28
CA ASN A 140 21.04 -20.37 -15.54
C ASN A 140 20.26 -20.30 -16.87
N ILE A 141 20.17 -19.12 -17.50
CA ILE A 141 19.49 -18.92 -18.79
C ILE A 141 20.52 -18.74 -19.92
N ALA A 142 21.61 -18.02 -19.63
CA ALA A 142 22.64 -17.64 -20.60
C ALA A 142 23.62 -18.78 -20.89
N PHE A 143 24.03 -19.56 -19.88
CA PHE A 143 24.93 -20.71 -20.06
C PHE A 143 24.20 -21.95 -20.59
N ASP A 144 22.89 -22.04 -20.39
CA ASP A 144 22.09 -23.20 -20.79
C ASP A 144 21.74 -23.20 -22.30
N ARG A 145 22.68 -22.71 -23.13
CA ARG A 145 22.76 -23.05 -24.56
C ARG A 145 22.71 -24.57 -24.74
N SER A 146 23.21 -25.32 -23.76
CA SER A 146 23.13 -26.77 -23.66
C SER A 146 21.81 -27.33 -23.14
N CYS A 147 20.82 -26.60 -22.60
CA CYS A 147 19.44 -27.13 -22.44
C CYS A 147 18.52 -26.70 -23.58
N VAL A 148 18.84 -25.60 -24.26
CA VAL A 148 18.25 -25.25 -25.56
C VAL A 148 18.81 -26.15 -26.67
N ARG A 149 19.98 -26.79 -26.46
CA ARG A 149 20.58 -27.86 -27.28
C ARG A 149 21.12 -29.03 -26.45
N SER A 150 20.40 -29.55 -25.46
CA SER A 150 20.92 -30.72 -24.71
C SER A 150 20.89 -31.94 -25.61
N ASP A 151 22.05 -32.33 -26.11
CA ASP A 151 22.41 -33.63 -26.69
C ASP A 151 22.21 -34.82 -25.71
N SER A 152 21.32 -34.69 -24.71
CA SER A 152 20.84 -35.78 -23.85
C SER A 152 19.31 -35.86 -23.78
N LEU A 153 18.60 -35.04 -24.56
CA LEU A 153 17.20 -35.27 -24.90
C LEU A 153 17.17 -35.43 -26.43
N ASN A 154 17.14 -36.68 -26.90
CA ASN A 154 16.74 -37.00 -28.27
C ASN A 154 15.34 -36.41 -28.51
N ILE A 155 15.27 -35.14 -28.91
CA ILE A 155 14.09 -34.48 -29.45
C ILE A 155 14.49 -34.10 -30.86
N SER A 156 14.53 -35.12 -31.70
CA SER A 156 14.47 -35.06 -33.15
C SER A 156 13.07 -34.62 -33.60
N ASP A 157 12.55 -33.53 -33.05
CA ASP A 157 11.27 -32.95 -33.47
C ASP A 157 11.51 -31.46 -33.75
N GLU A 158 11.51 -31.10 -35.03
CA GLU A 158 11.53 -29.71 -35.52
C GLU A 158 10.31 -28.87 -35.05
N GLU A 159 9.48 -29.39 -34.14
CA GLU A 159 8.17 -28.86 -33.74
C GLU A 159 8.13 -28.24 -32.33
N ASN A 160 9.15 -28.40 -31.48
CA ASN A 160 9.16 -27.82 -30.12
C ASN A 160 9.84 -26.45 -30.08
N VAL A 161 9.05 -25.37 -30.14
CA VAL A 161 9.55 -23.99 -30.13
C VAL A 161 9.42 -23.37 -28.75
N VAL A 162 10.56 -22.99 -28.14
CA VAL A 162 10.59 -22.29 -26.85
C VAL A 162 11.10 -20.86 -27.03
N LYS A 163 10.37 -19.89 -26.46
CA LYS A 163 10.76 -18.48 -26.38
C LYS A 163 11.02 -18.10 -24.94
N PHE A 164 12.12 -17.39 -24.69
CA PHE A 164 12.45 -16.78 -23.41
C PHE A 164 12.33 -15.26 -23.52
N VAL A 165 11.48 -14.69 -22.68
CA VAL A 165 11.20 -13.26 -22.64
C VAL A 165 11.53 -12.77 -21.24
N ILE A 166 12.35 -11.74 -21.11
CA ILE A 166 12.65 -11.14 -19.81
C ILE A 166 12.04 -9.74 -19.80
N GLU A 167 11.10 -9.52 -18.89
CA GLU A 167 10.54 -8.22 -18.58
C GLU A 167 11.30 -7.62 -17.40
N THR A 168 11.98 -6.48 -17.61
CA THR A 168 12.74 -5.82 -16.56
C THR A 168 12.64 -4.29 -16.65
N VAL A 169 13.09 -3.59 -15.61
CA VAL A 169 13.08 -2.11 -15.59
C VAL A 169 14.31 -1.57 -16.29
N ASP A 170 15.49 -1.96 -15.81
CA ASP A 170 16.78 -1.52 -16.32
C ASP A 170 17.75 -2.69 -16.47
N LEU A 171 18.88 -2.42 -17.11
CA LEU A 171 19.94 -3.40 -17.37
C LEU A 171 21.20 -3.11 -16.53
N GLN A 172 21.12 -2.24 -15.52
CA GLN A 172 22.32 -1.71 -14.84
C GLN A 172 23.07 -2.80 -14.07
N CYS A 173 22.34 -3.78 -13.54
CA CYS A 173 22.89 -4.88 -12.75
C CYS A 173 23.32 -6.09 -13.60
N ALA A 174 23.24 -6.01 -14.94
CA ALA A 174 23.59 -7.12 -15.82
C ALA A 174 24.90 -6.86 -16.56
N THR A 175 25.79 -7.85 -16.60
CA THR A 175 27.03 -7.72 -17.39
C THR A 175 26.72 -7.72 -18.90
N PRO A 176 27.36 -6.84 -19.70
CA PRO A 176 27.16 -6.80 -21.16
C PRO A 176 27.32 -8.15 -21.86
N ALA A 177 28.19 -9.02 -21.33
CA ALA A 177 28.40 -10.37 -21.84
C ALA A 177 27.13 -11.23 -21.76
N TYR A 178 26.39 -11.20 -20.65
CA TYR A 178 25.16 -11.96 -20.48
C TYR A 178 24.00 -11.43 -21.32
N VAL A 179 23.93 -10.11 -21.51
CA VAL A 179 22.84 -9.49 -22.29
C VAL A 179 23.10 -9.58 -23.81
N SER A 180 24.34 -9.86 -24.23
CA SER A 180 24.74 -9.87 -25.65
C SER A 180 24.01 -10.90 -26.52
N SER A 181 23.51 -12.00 -25.93
CA SER A 181 22.76 -13.03 -26.67
C SER A 181 21.27 -12.72 -26.83
N PHE A 182 20.77 -11.68 -26.19
CA PHE A 182 19.35 -11.33 -26.19
C PHE A 182 19.06 -10.21 -27.18
N SER A 183 17.91 -10.29 -27.85
CA SER A 183 17.35 -9.14 -28.55
C SER A 183 16.74 -8.17 -27.54
N ILE A 184 17.33 -6.98 -27.38
CA ILE A 184 16.88 -5.99 -26.41
C ILE A 184 15.93 -4.98 -27.07
N ILE A 185 14.75 -4.82 -26.49
CA ILE A 185 13.75 -3.83 -26.89
C ILE A 185 13.52 -2.88 -25.72
N TYR A 186 13.85 -1.61 -25.95
CA TYR A 186 13.59 -0.55 -24.99
C TYR A 186 12.24 0.12 -25.25
N ILE A 187 11.40 0.18 -24.22
CA ILE A 187 10.14 0.91 -24.18
C ILE A 187 10.41 2.19 -23.39
N GLN A 188 10.41 3.30 -24.12
CA GLN A 188 10.56 4.64 -23.58
C GLN A 188 9.40 5.03 -22.66
N ASP A 189 9.75 5.77 -21.61
CA ASP A 189 8.84 6.27 -20.58
C ASP A 189 8.02 7.47 -21.08
N GLY A 190 6.80 7.64 -20.56
CA GLY A 190 5.97 8.83 -20.81
C GLY A 190 5.10 8.81 -22.08
N ASN A 191 5.20 7.79 -22.92
CA ASN A 191 4.41 7.73 -24.17
C ASN A 191 2.98 7.16 -24.01
N LEU A 192 2.67 6.57 -22.86
CA LEU A 192 1.30 6.20 -22.48
C LEU A 192 0.61 7.42 -21.88
N THR A 193 -0.28 8.04 -22.66
CA THR A 193 -1.01 9.23 -22.20
C THR A 193 -2.14 8.83 -21.25
N TYR A 194 -2.44 9.68 -20.26
CA TYR A 194 -3.60 9.49 -19.38
C TYR A 194 -4.91 9.32 -20.17
N ARG A 195 -5.03 10.05 -21.29
CA ARG A 195 -6.19 9.98 -22.18
C ARG A 195 -6.37 8.57 -22.75
N GLN A 196 -5.29 7.92 -23.20
CA GLN A 196 -5.36 6.57 -23.75
C GLN A 196 -5.81 5.55 -22.70
N LEU A 197 -5.29 5.64 -21.48
CA LEU A 197 -5.63 4.73 -20.38
C LEU A 197 -7.08 4.89 -19.91
N LEU A 198 -7.52 6.14 -19.73
CA LEU A 198 -8.87 6.41 -19.24
C LEU A 198 -9.92 6.17 -20.31
N PHE A 199 -9.66 6.49 -21.58
CA PHE A 199 -10.59 6.20 -22.66
C PHE A 199 -10.84 4.70 -22.79
N THR A 200 -9.79 3.87 -22.76
CA THR A 200 -9.98 2.42 -22.86
C THR A 200 -10.73 1.87 -21.66
N TRP A 201 -10.40 2.33 -20.46
CA TRP A 201 -11.14 1.99 -19.26
C TRP A 201 -12.65 2.29 -19.41
N LEU A 202 -12.98 3.45 -19.97
CA LEU A 202 -14.33 3.98 -20.11
C LEU A 202 -15.13 3.28 -21.21
N GLU A 203 -14.48 2.92 -22.33
CA GLU A 203 -15.07 2.10 -23.39
C GLU A 203 -15.53 0.74 -22.86
N ASN A 204 -14.75 0.12 -21.98
CA ASN A 204 -15.09 -1.17 -21.37
C ASN A 204 -16.27 -1.14 -20.41
N LYS A 205 -16.72 0.05 -20.01
CA LYS A 205 -17.86 0.17 -19.11
C LYS A 205 -19.16 0.06 -19.87
N LYS A 206 -20.12 -0.66 -19.28
CA LYS A 206 -21.49 -0.78 -19.80
C LYS A 206 -22.35 0.39 -19.30
N TRP A 207 -21.85 1.62 -19.42
CA TRP A 207 -22.55 2.84 -19.02
C TRP A 207 -23.21 3.50 -20.24
N PRO A 208 -24.28 4.28 -20.04
CA PRO A 208 -24.92 5.03 -21.13
C PRO A 208 -23.94 5.95 -21.85
N THR A 209 -24.09 6.08 -23.18
CA THR A 209 -23.18 6.87 -24.03
C THR A 209 -23.09 8.33 -23.59
N TYR A 210 -24.22 8.97 -23.28
CA TYR A 210 -24.23 10.36 -22.82
C TYR A 210 -23.42 10.59 -21.53
N MET A 211 -23.40 9.60 -20.61
CA MET A 211 -22.59 9.68 -19.39
C MET A 211 -21.11 9.49 -19.68
N LYS A 212 -20.79 8.59 -20.62
CA LYS A 212 -19.42 8.37 -21.10
C LYS A 212 -18.87 9.64 -21.75
N ASP A 213 -19.65 10.29 -22.60
CA ASP A 213 -19.26 11.52 -23.29
C ASP A 213 -19.01 12.67 -22.30
N GLU A 214 -19.89 12.84 -21.32
CA GLU A 214 -19.69 13.84 -20.26
C GLU A 214 -18.41 13.57 -19.45
N LEU A 215 -18.18 12.31 -19.07
CA LEU A 215 -16.97 11.92 -18.34
C LEU A 215 -15.70 12.12 -19.18
N LEU A 216 -15.74 11.84 -20.48
CA LEU A 216 -14.62 12.12 -21.39
C LEU A 216 -14.30 13.62 -21.48
N ASN A 217 -15.31 14.48 -21.53
CA ASN A 217 -15.11 15.94 -21.50
C ASN A 217 -14.42 16.38 -20.20
N LEU A 218 -14.81 15.80 -19.06
CA LEU A 218 -14.17 16.07 -17.77
C LEU A 218 -12.74 15.56 -17.71
N ILE A 219 -12.47 14.37 -18.25
CA ILE A 219 -11.12 13.79 -18.35
C ILE A 219 -10.20 14.74 -19.12
N ASP A 220 -10.65 15.22 -20.28
CA ASP A 220 -9.87 16.10 -21.14
C ASP A 220 -9.62 17.46 -20.49
N LYS A 221 -10.61 17.99 -19.76
CA LYS A 221 -10.49 19.28 -19.08
C LYS A 221 -9.57 19.23 -17.86
N TYR A 222 -9.65 18.19 -17.05
CA TYR A 222 -9.10 18.23 -15.68
C TYR A 222 -7.91 17.29 -15.44
N ILE A 223 -7.88 16.06 -15.98
CA ILE A 223 -6.88 15.06 -15.57
C ILE A 223 -5.45 15.53 -15.82
N GLY A 224 -5.19 16.15 -16.97
CA GLY A 224 -3.86 16.70 -17.28
C GLY A 224 -3.42 17.77 -16.28
N VAL A 225 -4.35 18.63 -15.84
CA VAL A 225 -4.11 19.71 -14.87
C VAL A 225 -3.80 19.14 -13.47
N PHE A 226 -4.55 18.12 -13.05
CA PHE A 226 -4.31 17.40 -11.79
C PHE A 226 -2.97 16.66 -11.75
N ILE A 227 -2.62 15.96 -12.84
CA ILE A 227 -1.32 15.26 -12.96
C ILE A 227 -0.17 16.26 -12.98
N ASN A 228 -0.31 17.39 -13.67
CA ASN A 228 0.72 18.41 -13.69
C ASN A 228 0.96 19.01 -12.30
N PHE A 229 -0.10 19.27 -11.52
CA PHE A 229 0.04 19.71 -10.13
C PHE A 229 0.80 18.68 -9.28
N LYS A 230 0.48 17.38 -9.43
CA LYS A 230 1.22 16.30 -8.75
C LYS A 230 2.72 16.38 -9.06
N HIS A 231 3.10 16.51 -10.33
CA HIS A 231 4.51 16.58 -10.73
C HIS A 231 5.26 17.78 -10.13
N GLN A 232 4.55 18.88 -9.86
CA GLN A 232 5.14 20.10 -9.32
C GLN A 232 5.25 20.07 -7.78
N GLU A 233 4.22 19.57 -7.09
CA GLU A 233 4.08 19.76 -5.64
C GLU A 233 4.15 18.47 -4.82
N CYS A 234 3.96 17.28 -5.43
CA CYS A 234 3.90 16.02 -4.68
C CYS A 234 5.28 15.35 -4.57
N THR A 235 5.75 15.16 -3.32
CA THR A 235 7.02 14.49 -3.02
C THR A 235 7.06 13.02 -3.43
N LEU A 236 5.91 12.32 -3.45
CA LEU A 236 5.83 10.90 -3.84
C LEU A 236 5.91 10.64 -5.35
N THR A 237 6.01 11.69 -6.18
CA THR A 237 6.05 11.58 -7.65
C THR A 237 7.15 10.66 -8.15
N ALA A 238 8.32 10.63 -7.50
CA ALA A 238 9.44 9.79 -7.90
C ALA A 238 9.17 8.28 -7.73
N VAL A 239 8.24 7.91 -6.84
CA VAL A 239 7.97 6.51 -6.47
C VAL A 239 6.65 6.03 -7.05
N TYR A 240 5.64 6.90 -7.12
CA TYR A 240 4.29 6.52 -7.53
C TYR A 240 3.94 7.11 -8.90
N THR A 241 3.76 6.25 -9.89
CA THR A 241 3.55 6.61 -11.30
C THR A 241 2.19 7.23 -11.56
N ASP A 242 2.05 7.98 -12.65
CA ASP A 242 0.76 8.55 -13.06
C ASP A 242 -0.26 7.46 -13.39
N VAL A 243 0.19 6.34 -13.96
CA VAL A 243 -0.67 5.19 -14.24
C VAL A 243 -1.29 4.63 -12.97
N ALA A 244 -0.52 4.54 -11.87
CA ALA A 244 -1.04 4.07 -10.59
C ALA A 244 -2.07 5.06 -9.97
N VAL A 245 -1.87 6.38 -10.15
CA VAL A 245 -2.85 7.41 -9.77
C VAL A 245 -4.16 7.23 -10.55
N LEU A 246 -4.05 7.05 -11.87
CA LEU A 246 -5.21 6.86 -12.74
C LEU A 246 -5.97 5.58 -12.40
N HIS A 247 -5.27 4.49 -12.07
CA HIS A 247 -5.91 3.28 -11.58
C HIS A 247 -6.65 3.49 -10.26
N THR A 248 -6.09 4.28 -9.32
CA THR A 248 -6.81 4.68 -8.11
C THR A 248 -8.04 5.52 -8.44
N PHE A 249 -7.94 6.48 -9.36
CA PHE A 249 -9.09 7.25 -9.84
C PHE A 249 -10.19 6.33 -10.40
N CYS A 250 -9.84 5.41 -11.30
CA CYS A 250 -10.79 4.46 -11.88
C CYS A 250 -11.47 3.60 -10.80
N ALA A 251 -10.70 3.04 -9.86
CA ALA A 251 -11.22 2.20 -8.80
C ALA A 251 -12.19 2.97 -7.88
N LEU A 252 -11.86 4.21 -7.51
CA LEU A 252 -12.75 5.04 -6.70
C LEU A 252 -14.01 5.43 -7.48
N TYR A 253 -13.85 5.88 -8.72
CA TYR A 253 -14.96 6.33 -9.54
C TYR A 253 -15.97 5.21 -9.79
N GLU A 254 -15.51 4.00 -10.12
CA GLU A 254 -16.40 2.85 -10.30
C GLU A 254 -17.26 2.58 -9.06
N ASN A 255 -16.65 2.58 -7.88
CA ASN A 255 -17.37 2.28 -6.64
C ASN A 255 -18.39 3.37 -6.29
N VAL A 256 -18.00 4.65 -6.32
CA VAL A 256 -18.91 5.74 -5.97
C VAL A 256 -20.00 5.90 -7.04
N PHE A 257 -19.66 5.71 -8.32
CA PHE A 257 -20.63 5.75 -9.41
C PHE A 257 -21.66 4.62 -9.30
N ILE A 258 -21.24 3.39 -8.95
CA ILE A 258 -22.17 2.28 -8.69
C ILE A 258 -23.08 2.59 -7.51
N GLU A 259 -22.55 3.15 -6.41
CA GLU A 259 -23.35 3.53 -5.23
C GLU A 259 -24.41 4.59 -5.55
N TRP A 260 -24.12 5.51 -6.47
CA TRP A 260 -25.08 6.48 -7.00
C TRP A 260 -26.08 5.81 -7.94
N ASN A 261 -25.61 5.22 -9.04
CA ASN A 261 -26.44 4.71 -10.14
C ASN A 261 -27.41 3.58 -9.72
N ASN A 262 -27.05 2.76 -8.72
CA ASN A 262 -27.94 1.68 -8.26
C ASN A 262 -29.19 2.18 -7.54
N LYS A 263 -29.27 3.46 -7.16
CA LYS A 263 -30.33 3.97 -6.29
C LYS A 263 -31.55 4.53 -7.02
N LYS A 264 -31.49 4.90 -8.32
CA LYS A 264 -32.62 5.58 -9.04
C LYS A 264 -32.62 5.46 -10.58
N ILE A 265 -33.78 5.81 -11.18
CA ILE A 265 -33.95 6.26 -12.57
C ILE A 265 -33.88 7.79 -12.54
N TYR A 266 -33.00 8.39 -13.34
CA TYR A 266 -32.77 9.84 -13.35
C TYR A 266 -33.44 10.48 -14.57
N ASP A 267 -34.38 11.41 -14.34
CA ASP A 267 -35.14 12.03 -15.43
C ASP A 267 -34.57 13.39 -15.90
N ASN A 268 -33.68 14.03 -15.10
CA ASN A 268 -33.13 15.35 -15.41
C ASN A 268 -31.64 15.30 -15.78
N GLU A 269 -31.34 15.49 -17.07
CA GLU A 269 -29.97 15.49 -17.61
C GLU A 269 -29.04 16.51 -16.93
N ALA A 270 -29.54 17.68 -16.53
CA ALA A 270 -28.71 18.70 -15.90
C ALA A 270 -28.18 18.24 -14.53
N LEU A 271 -29.04 17.60 -13.73
CA LEU A 271 -28.67 17.06 -12.42
C LEU A 271 -27.69 15.89 -12.56
N ILE A 272 -27.86 15.06 -13.59
CA ILE A 272 -26.94 13.97 -13.90
C ILE A 272 -25.54 14.50 -14.23
N ARG A 273 -25.44 15.53 -15.09
CA ARG A 273 -24.14 16.14 -15.43
C ARG A 273 -23.47 16.75 -14.20
N GLU A 274 -24.24 17.41 -13.35
CA GLU A 274 -23.75 17.98 -12.09
C GLU A 274 -23.23 16.87 -11.15
N ALA A 275 -23.97 15.78 -11.01
CA ALA A 275 -23.57 14.64 -10.20
C ALA A 275 -22.29 13.98 -10.73
N ILE A 276 -22.23 13.69 -12.03
CA ILE A 276 -21.04 13.12 -12.69
C ILE A 276 -19.82 14.02 -12.45
N LYS A 277 -19.97 15.34 -12.58
CA LYS A 277 -18.89 16.30 -12.31
C LYS A 277 -18.44 16.25 -10.84
N LYS A 278 -19.35 16.24 -9.87
CA LYS A 278 -19.00 16.17 -8.44
C LYS A 278 -18.32 14.85 -8.08
N LEU A 279 -18.84 13.73 -8.56
CA LEU A 279 -18.25 12.40 -8.41
C LEU A 279 -16.84 12.35 -8.99
N PHE A 280 -16.65 12.89 -10.20
CA PHE A 280 -15.37 12.98 -10.87
C PHE A 280 -14.35 13.79 -10.04
N ILE A 281 -14.74 14.99 -9.58
CA ILE A 281 -13.86 15.84 -8.77
C ILE A 281 -13.51 15.16 -7.45
N PHE A 282 -14.47 14.55 -6.76
CA PHE A 282 -14.20 13.80 -5.53
C PHE A 282 -13.16 12.70 -5.74
N CYS A 283 -13.27 11.93 -6.83
CA CYS A 283 -12.31 10.89 -7.16
C CYS A 283 -10.93 11.47 -7.53
N CYS A 284 -10.86 12.62 -8.20
CA CYS A 284 -9.59 13.34 -8.44
C CYS A 284 -8.95 13.80 -7.13
N VAL A 285 -9.75 14.32 -6.20
CA VAL A 285 -9.28 14.77 -4.88
C VAL A 285 -8.60 13.63 -4.12
N TRP A 286 -9.20 12.45 -4.09
CA TRP A 286 -8.65 11.31 -3.34
C TRP A 286 -7.65 10.43 -4.11
N SER A 287 -7.64 10.46 -5.44
CA SER A 287 -6.61 9.75 -6.22
C SER A 287 -5.27 10.48 -6.27
N VAL A 288 -5.30 11.82 -6.41
CA VAL A 288 -4.09 12.66 -6.45
C VAL A 288 -3.77 13.19 -5.06
N GLY A 289 -4.70 13.93 -4.44
CA GLY A 289 -4.53 14.48 -3.09
C GLY A 289 -4.45 13.42 -1.99
N GLY A 290 -4.94 12.21 -2.26
CA GLY A 290 -4.76 11.07 -1.37
C GLY A 290 -3.29 10.70 -1.17
N LEU A 291 -2.41 10.97 -2.14
CA LEU A 291 -0.95 10.72 -2.02
C LEU A 291 -0.22 11.81 -1.22
N MET A 292 -0.84 12.98 -1.11
CA MET A 292 -0.17 14.17 -0.56
C MET A 292 -0.13 14.15 0.96
N SER A 293 0.96 14.67 1.50
CA SER A 293 1.12 15.05 2.90
C SER A 293 0.25 16.26 3.26
N GLU A 294 0.17 16.59 4.54
CA GLU A 294 -0.69 17.66 5.04
C GLU A 294 -0.41 19.03 4.41
N MET A 295 0.87 19.43 4.34
CA MET A 295 1.26 20.71 3.75
C MET A 295 0.97 20.79 2.26
N GLU A 296 1.19 19.70 1.53
CA GLU A 296 0.88 19.57 0.10
C GLU A 296 -0.64 19.62 -0.13
N ARG A 297 -1.43 19.04 0.77
CA ARG A 297 -2.90 19.06 0.70
C ARG A 297 -3.49 20.44 0.90
N LEU A 298 -2.89 21.30 1.72
CA LEU A 298 -3.33 22.69 1.85
C LEU A 298 -3.17 23.47 0.55
N LYS A 299 -2.05 23.28 -0.16
CA LYS A 299 -1.85 23.85 -1.49
C LYS A 299 -2.85 23.29 -2.50
N TYR A 300 -3.08 21.99 -2.44
CA TYR A 300 -4.02 21.31 -3.31
C TYR A 300 -5.47 21.73 -3.07
N ASP A 301 -5.87 21.99 -1.82
CA ASP A 301 -7.18 22.52 -1.47
C ASP A 301 -7.47 23.84 -2.21
N ILE A 302 -6.54 24.79 -2.13
CA ILE A 302 -6.64 26.08 -2.80
C ILE A 302 -6.74 25.88 -4.32
N PHE A 303 -5.82 25.10 -4.89
CA PHE A 303 -5.78 24.81 -6.32
C PHE A 303 -7.09 24.21 -6.85
N VAL A 304 -7.66 23.21 -6.17
CA VAL A 304 -8.91 22.57 -6.60
C VAL A 304 -10.09 23.52 -6.49
N ARG A 305 -10.15 24.35 -5.44
CA ARG A 305 -11.23 25.33 -5.26
C ARG A 305 -11.20 26.39 -6.36
N GLU A 306 -10.01 26.87 -6.75
CA GLU A 306 -9.84 27.79 -7.87
C GLU A 306 -10.21 27.14 -9.21
N LEU A 307 -9.82 25.88 -9.41
CA LEU A 307 -10.08 25.14 -10.65
C LEU A 307 -11.57 24.82 -10.87
N VAL A 308 -12.33 24.64 -9.78
CA VAL A 308 -13.74 24.21 -9.79
C VAL A 308 -14.69 25.33 -9.35
N SER A 309 -14.30 26.59 -9.57
CA SER A 309 -15.05 27.80 -9.13
C SER A 309 -16.42 28.00 -9.80
N ASP A 310 -16.89 27.06 -10.62
CA ASP A 310 -18.23 27.10 -11.23
C ASP A 310 -19.32 26.93 -10.15
N SER A 311 -20.42 27.70 -10.28
CA SER A 311 -21.50 27.79 -9.27
C SER A 311 -22.20 26.46 -8.92
N THR A 312 -22.16 25.47 -9.81
CA THR A 312 -22.85 24.18 -9.61
C THR A 312 -22.01 23.12 -8.91
N SER A 313 -20.68 23.26 -8.91
CA SER A 313 -19.76 22.25 -8.38
C SER A 313 -18.85 22.76 -7.26
N SER A 314 -18.94 24.04 -6.92
CA SER A 314 -18.11 24.68 -5.89
C SER A 314 -18.26 23.99 -4.54
N PHE A 315 -17.13 23.82 -3.85
CA PHE A 315 -17.10 23.35 -2.48
C PHE A 315 -17.64 24.40 -1.51
N PRO A 316 -18.22 24.00 -0.37
CA PRO A 316 -18.55 24.93 0.71
C PRO A 316 -17.30 25.69 1.20
N LEU A 317 -17.48 26.93 1.66
CA LEU A 317 -16.39 27.85 2.04
C LEU A 317 -15.64 27.46 3.32
N LYS A 318 -16.29 26.68 4.20
CA LYS A 318 -15.72 26.27 5.48
C LYS A 318 -14.83 25.04 5.28
N GLY A 319 -13.74 24.92 6.03
CA GLY A 319 -12.91 23.72 6.06
C GLY A 319 -12.17 23.42 4.76
N THR A 320 -11.59 22.23 4.65
CA THR A 320 -10.85 21.78 3.46
C THR A 320 -11.72 20.88 2.59
N ILE A 321 -11.39 20.73 1.30
CA ILE A 321 -12.07 19.83 0.37
C ILE A 321 -12.09 18.37 0.85
N PHE A 322 -11.11 17.95 1.65
CA PHE A 322 -11.02 16.59 2.21
C PHE A 322 -12.05 16.33 3.31
N GLN A 323 -12.60 17.40 3.91
CA GLN A 323 -13.64 17.33 4.94
C GLN A 323 -15.05 17.16 4.34
N TYR A 324 -15.16 17.10 3.01
CA TYR A 324 -16.42 16.91 2.31
C TYR A 324 -16.44 15.57 1.56
N TYR A 325 -17.65 15.02 1.44
CA TYR A 325 -17.94 13.88 0.59
C TYR A 325 -19.15 14.15 -0.29
N VAL A 326 -19.30 13.33 -1.32
CA VAL A 326 -20.41 13.44 -2.24
C VAL A 326 -21.54 12.55 -1.75
N ASN A 327 -22.64 13.14 -1.30
CA ASN A 327 -23.81 12.36 -0.94
C ASN A 327 -24.51 11.82 -2.20
N THR A 328 -24.50 10.50 -2.35
CA THR A 328 -25.05 9.76 -3.49
C THR A 328 -26.57 9.53 -3.40
N THR A 329 -27.25 9.94 -2.33
CA THR A 329 -28.72 9.81 -2.21
C THR A 329 -29.49 10.90 -2.96
N ASN A 330 -28.87 12.06 -3.14
CA ASN A 330 -29.42 13.21 -3.86
C ASN A 330 -29.09 13.11 -5.36
N ASP A 331 -30.04 13.51 -6.21
CA ASP A 331 -29.91 13.33 -7.67
C ASP A 331 -28.77 14.15 -8.26
N ALA A 332 -28.61 15.39 -7.78
CA ALA A 332 -27.54 16.30 -8.18
C ALA A 332 -26.18 15.97 -7.53
N CYS A 333 -26.18 15.07 -6.53
CA CYS A 333 -25.12 14.88 -5.56
C CYS A 333 -24.76 16.19 -4.80
N ILE A 334 -24.75 16.18 -3.47
CA ILE A 334 -24.44 17.39 -2.68
C ILE A 334 -23.14 17.17 -1.89
N TRP A 335 -22.33 18.22 -1.81
CA TRP A 335 -21.18 18.25 -0.90
C TRP A 335 -21.68 18.29 0.54
N GLU A 336 -21.46 17.22 1.28
CA GLU A 336 -21.77 17.15 2.71
C GLU A 336 -20.49 17.03 3.51
N GLN A 337 -20.47 17.70 4.66
CA GLN A 337 -19.35 17.60 5.58
C GLN A 337 -19.42 16.25 6.29
N TRP A 338 -18.26 15.63 6.54
CA TRP A 338 -18.21 14.45 7.40
C TRP A 338 -18.78 14.79 8.79
N ILE A 339 -19.53 13.87 9.36
CA ILE A 339 -20.12 13.99 10.71
C ILE A 339 -19.52 12.90 11.59
N MET A 340 -19.30 13.20 12.86
CA MET A 340 -18.81 12.20 13.83
C MET A 340 -19.91 11.20 14.19
N ASP A 341 -19.56 9.93 14.26
CA ASP A 341 -20.46 8.89 14.75
C ASP A 341 -20.34 8.83 16.28
N ILE A 342 -21.24 9.52 16.97
CA ILE A 342 -21.20 9.67 18.45
C ILE A 342 -21.65 8.37 19.17
N ASN A 343 -22.17 7.39 18.43
CA ASN A 343 -23.05 6.36 18.98
C ASN A 343 -22.43 4.95 19.18
N GLU A 344 -21.12 4.75 19.00
CA GLU A 344 -20.50 3.43 19.24
C GLU A 344 -19.58 3.44 20.48
N PRO A 345 -20.10 3.05 21.67
CA PRO A 345 -19.39 3.17 22.94
C PRO A 345 -18.36 2.05 23.21
N SER A 346 -18.17 1.09 22.30
CA SER A 346 -17.44 -0.16 22.59
C SER A 346 -16.40 -0.60 21.56
N SER A 347 -16.12 0.20 20.53
CA SER A 347 -15.10 -0.15 19.53
C SER A 347 -13.71 0.32 19.95
N GLU A 348 -12.69 -0.51 19.69
CA GLU A 348 -11.26 -0.20 19.89
C GLU A 348 -10.80 1.00 19.01
N PHE A 349 -11.62 1.42 18.06
CA PHE A 349 -11.39 2.51 17.12
C PHE A 349 -12.45 3.60 17.30
N VAL A 350 -12.03 4.84 17.58
CA VAL A 350 -12.91 6.00 17.63
C VAL A 350 -12.95 6.69 16.27
N CYS A 351 -14.13 6.83 15.68
CA CYS A 351 -14.33 7.54 14.42
C CYS A 351 -14.32 9.06 14.66
N THR A 352 -13.28 9.76 14.18
CA THR A 352 -13.14 11.21 14.21
C THR A 352 -13.39 11.82 12.83
N LEU A 353 -13.63 13.14 12.77
CA LEU A 353 -13.77 13.85 11.50
C LEU A 353 -12.55 13.68 10.58
N GLU A 354 -11.37 13.51 11.15
CA GLU A 354 -10.12 13.34 10.39
C GLU A 354 -9.92 11.92 9.86
N ASN A 355 -10.33 10.90 10.61
CA ASN A 355 -10.12 9.50 10.21
C ASN A 355 -11.26 8.92 9.35
N LYS A 356 -12.47 9.50 9.44
CA LYS A 356 -13.65 9.09 8.70
C LYS A 356 -13.48 9.11 7.16
N PRO A 357 -12.83 10.12 6.54
CA PRO A 357 -12.59 10.09 5.10
C PRO A 357 -11.72 8.90 4.69
N TYR A 358 -10.63 8.63 5.43
CA TYR A 358 -9.77 7.48 5.18
C TYR A 358 -10.50 6.15 5.35
N HIS A 359 -11.34 6.06 6.39
CA HIS A 359 -12.20 4.91 6.60
C HIS A 359 -13.10 4.65 5.39
N TYR A 360 -13.76 5.69 4.88
CA TYR A 360 -14.63 5.58 3.70
C TYR A 360 -13.86 5.14 2.44
N ILE A 361 -12.76 5.82 2.11
CA ILE A 361 -11.96 5.51 0.90
C ILE A 361 -11.38 4.09 0.96
N MET A 362 -10.83 3.69 2.10
CA MET A 362 -10.34 2.32 2.29
C MET A 362 -11.47 1.29 2.21
N THR A 363 -12.65 1.61 2.72
CA THR A 363 -13.83 0.74 2.61
C THR A 363 -14.26 0.55 1.15
N LEU A 364 -14.25 1.61 0.34
CA LEU A 364 -14.56 1.52 -1.10
C LEU A 364 -13.59 0.59 -1.82
N LEU A 365 -12.28 0.79 -1.62
CA LEU A 365 -11.24 -0.06 -2.24
C LEU A 365 -11.37 -1.53 -1.78
N LEU A 366 -11.68 -1.75 -0.50
CA LEU A 366 -11.79 -3.08 0.07
C LEU A 366 -13.08 -3.83 -0.32
N LYS A 367 -14.17 -3.11 -0.57
CA LYS A 367 -15.41 -3.68 -1.13
C LYS A 367 -15.14 -4.32 -2.48
N ASP A 368 -14.42 -3.62 -3.35
CA ASP A 368 -14.04 -4.08 -4.70
C ASP A 368 -12.79 -4.99 -4.73
N LYS A 369 -12.35 -5.46 -3.54
CA LYS A 369 -11.19 -6.36 -3.39
C LYS A 369 -9.91 -5.83 -4.05
N LYS A 370 -9.76 -4.51 -4.08
CA LYS A 370 -8.56 -3.86 -4.59
C LYS A 370 -7.48 -3.82 -3.51
N PRO A 371 -6.20 -4.00 -3.89
CA PRO A 371 -5.12 -3.92 -2.94
C PRO A 371 -4.88 -2.48 -2.51
N ALA A 372 -4.92 -2.22 -1.21
CA ALA A 372 -4.83 -0.87 -0.66
C ALA A 372 -3.66 -0.74 0.33
N LEU A 373 -3.03 0.43 0.35
CA LEU A 373 -1.85 0.72 1.17
C LEU A 373 -2.00 2.04 1.91
N LEU A 374 -1.97 2.01 3.24
CA LEU A 374 -1.88 3.21 4.05
C LEU A 374 -0.43 3.56 4.37
N SER A 375 -0.01 4.75 3.97
CA SER A 375 1.30 5.30 4.27
C SER A 375 1.20 6.48 5.23
N SER A 376 2.18 6.72 6.09
CA SER A 376 2.24 7.95 6.91
C SER A 376 3.66 8.21 7.37
N ASP A 377 3.97 9.44 7.75
CA ASP A 377 5.30 9.79 8.24
C ASP A 377 5.59 9.19 9.63
N THR A 378 4.57 9.16 10.49
CA THR A 378 4.69 8.75 11.89
C THR A 378 3.67 7.67 12.26
N THR A 379 3.74 7.14 13.49
CA THR A 379 2.81 6.11 14.00
C THR A 379 1.48 6.73 14.45
N VAL A 380 0.49 6.70 13.56
CA VAL A 380 -0.77 7.45 13.65
C VAL A 380 -2.02 6.57 13.69
N GLY A 381 -1.87 5.29 14.10
CA GLY A 381 -3.01 4.39 14.28
C GLY A 381 -3.52 3.68 13.01
N LYS A 382 -2.76 3.69 11.91
CA LYS A 382 -3.09 3.00 10.64
C LYS A 382 -3.57 1.55 10.84
N SER A 383 -2.88 0.80 11.69
CA SER A 383 -3.18 -0.61 11.95
C SER A 383 -4.55 -0.79 12.61
N ILE A 384 -4.97 0.14 13.47
CA ILE A 384 -6.28 0.12 14.14
C ILE A 384 -7.37 0.42 13.12
N LEU A 385 -7.17 1.42 12.26
CA LEU A 385 -8.10 1.77 11.18
C LEU A 385 -8.34 0.58 10.24
N ILE A 386 -7.27 -0.05 9.73
CA ILE A 386 -7.40 -1.20 8.81
C ILE A 386 -8.05 -2.39 9.50
N LYS A 387 -7.68 -2.68 10.76
CA LYS A 387 -8.32 -3.75 11.53
C LYS A 387 -9.82 -3.50 11.66
N ASN A 388 -10.24 -2.29 12.03
CA ASN A 388 -11.66 -1.96 12.13
C ASN A 388 -12.41 -2.27 10.82
N ILE A 389 -11.95 -1.67 9.70
CA ILE A 389 -12.61 -1.85 8.39
C ILE A 389 -12.68 -3.33 7.98
N THR A 390 -11.57 -4.05 8.15
CA THR A 390 -11.50 -5.46 7.73
C THR A 390 -12.32 -6.39 8.62
N THR A 391 -12.39 -6.11 9.93
CA THR A 391 -13.26 -6.85 10.87
C THR A 391 -14.73 -6.59 10.59
N ALA A 392 -15.12 -5.35 10.30
CA ALA A 392 -16.48 -4.99 9.93
C ALA A 392 -16.92 -5.63 8.60
N ALA A 393 -16.02 -5.72 7.61
CA ALA A 393 -16.35 -6.22 6.28
C ALA A 393 -16.45 -7.76 6.17
N ASN A 394 -15.51 -8.51 6.76
CA ASN A 394 -15.39 -9.95 6.54
C ASN A 394 -15.53 -10.81 7.80
N GLY A 395 -15.70 -10.19 8.98
CA GLY A 395 -15.61 -10.85 10.28
C GLY A 395 -14.17 -11.26 10.62
N SER A 396 -13.87 -11.40 11.92
CA SER A 396 -12.50 -11.68 12.43
C SER A 396 -11.88 -12.97 11.90
N SER A 397 -12.69 -13.99 11.58
CA SER A 397 -12.22 -15.31 11.14
C SER A 397 -11.55 -15.34 9.76
N ASN A 398 -11.77 -14.32 8.93
CA ASN A 398 -11.23 -14.24 7.56
C ASN A 398 -10.12 -13.20 7.41
N LEU A 399 -9.57 -12.72 8.53
CA LEU A 399 -8.49 -11.76 8.59
C LEU A 399 -7.19 -12.48 8.98
N CYS A 400 -6.18 -12.38 8.12
CA CYS A 400 -4.81 -12.76 8.47
C CYS A 400 -4.01 -11.48 8.72
N ILE A 401 -3.33 -11.37 9.86
CA ILE A 401 -2.51 -10.21 10.22
C ILE A 401 -1.06 -10.66 10.27
N SER A 402 -0.17 -9.91 9.63
CA SER A 402 1.27 -10.21 9.62
C SER A 402 2.07 -8.92 9.74
N ASN A 403 2.86 -8.82 10.80
CA ASN A 403 3.77 -7.69 11.00
C ASN A 403 5.13 -8.07 10.44
N LEU A 404 5.60 -7.31 9.43
CA LEU A 404 6.88 -7.60 8.81
C LEU A 404 8.01 -7.01 9.63
N ASN A 405 9.11 -7.75 9.69
CA ASN A 405 10.37 -7.31 10.26
C ASN A 405 11.51 -7.57 9.27
N GLU A 406 12.69 -7.00 9.53
CA GLU A 406 13.87 -7.16 8.67
C GLU A 406 14.26 -8.62 8.44
N LYS A 407 13.93 -9.52 9.37
CA LYS A 407 14.24 -10.96 9.29
C LYS A 407 13.21 -11.76 8.50
N THR A 408 12.11 -11.15 8.07
CA THR A 408 11.03 -11.86 7.38
C THR A 408 11.49 -12.40 6.03
N THR A 409 11.24 -13.68 5.78
CA THR A 409 11.63 -14.40 4.55
C THR A 409 10.39 -14.83 3.76
N ILE A 410 10.57 -15.15 2.47
CA ILE A 410 9.52 -15.76 1.64
C ILE A 410 8.98 -17.04 2.30
N LYS A 411 9.87 -17.87 2.87
CA LYS A 411 9.48 -19.11 3.58
C LYS A 411 8.54 -18.83 4.75
N SER A 412 8.79 -17.78 5.55
CA SER A 412 7.87 -17.39 6.63
C SER A 412 6.51 -16.89 6.13
N LEU A 413 6.49 -16.06 5.07
CA LEU A 413 5.25 -15.55 4.49
C LEU A 413 4.39 -16.68 3.89
N ARG A 414 5.04 -17.61 3.17
CA ARG A 414 4.38 -18.81 2.63
C ARG A 414 3.76 -19.66 3.73
N ARG A 415 4.46 -19.91 4.84
CA ARG A 415 3.90 -20.67 5.98
C ARG A 415 2.63 -20.03 6.53
N ILE A 416 2.58 -18.69 6.60
CA ILE A 416 1.39 -17.96 7.05
C ILE A 416 0.23 -18.20 6.06
N LEU A 417 0.45 -18.03 4.76
CA LEU A 417 -0.57 -18.25 3.73
C LEU A 417 -1.07 -19.70 3.71
N VAL A 418 -0.17 -20.68 3.77
CA VAL A 418 -0.52 -22.11 3.82
C VAL A 418 -1.33 -22.42 5.08
N ARG A 419 -0.99 -21.82 6.24
CA ARG A 419 -1.75 -21.99 7.48
C ARG A 419 -3.18 -21.47 7.39
N HIS A 420 -3.44 -20.43 6.59
CA HIS A 420 -4.77 -19.85 6.39
C HIS A 420 -5.50 -20.38 5.16
N SER A 421 -4.90 -21.34 4.45
CA SER A 421 -5.47 -21.92 3.24
C SER A 421 -5.61 -23.44 3.34
N MET A 422 -6.29 -24.00 2.34
CA MET A 422 -6.57 -25.40 2.12
C MET A 422 -6.27 -25.69 0.65
N LYS A 423 -5.39 -26.66 0.42
CA LYS A 423 -5.05 -27.13 -0.92
C LYS A 423 -6.20 -27.97 -1.48
N VAL A 424 -6.72 -27.58 -2.65
CA VAL A 424 -7.80 -28.31 -3.34
C VAL A 424 -7.23 -29.13 -4.49
N SER A 425 -6.26 -28.59 -5.22
CA SER A 425 -5.52 -29.31 -6.27
C SER A 425 -4.03 -29.01 -6.18
N ARG A 426 -3.22 -29.56 -7.09
CA ARG A 426 -1.78 -29.25 -7.15
C ARG A 426 -1.52 -27.76 -7.40
N GLU A 427 -2.38 -27.12 -8.19
CA GLU A 427 -2.24 -25.72 -8.63
C GLU A 427 -3.17 -24.77 -7.88
N ILE A 428 -4.30 -25.23 -7.33
CA ILE A 428 -5.34 -24.34 -6.79
C ILE A 428 -5.44 -24.49 -5.29
N VAL A 429 -5.31 -23.35 -4.61
CA VAL A 429 -5.41 -23.19 -3.17
C VAL A 429 -6.56 -22.24 -2.85
N TYR A 430 -7.34 -22.56 -1.83
CA TYR A 430 -8.42 -21.70 -1.33
C TYR A 430 -8.17 -21.35 0.13
N PRO A 431 -8.60 -20.19 0.61
CA PRO A 431 -8.70 -19.93 2.04
C PRO A 431 -9.50 -21.01 2.76
N LYS A 432 -9.19 -21.21 4.04
CA LYS A 432 -9.99 -22.06 4.91
C LYS A 432 -11.45 -21.58 4.86
N ASN A 433 -12.39 -22.53 4.81
CA ASN A 433 -13.83 -22.30 4.70
C ASN A 433 -14.32 -21.69 3.36
N ARG A 434 -13.46 -21.57 2.33
CA ARG A 434 -13.81 -20.99 1.02
C ARG A 434 -14.42 -19.58 1.10
N LYS A 435 -14.12 -18.85 2.16
CA LYS A 435 -14.46 -17.43 2.31
C LYS A 435 -13.32 -16.57 1.78
N TYR A 436 -13.62 -15.31 1.45
CA TYR A 436 -12.59 -14.36 1.03
C TYR A 436 -11.63 -14.04 2.17
N LEU A 437 -10.34 -14.35 1.99
CA LEU A 437 -9.30 -14.02 2.96
C LEU A 437 -8.78 -12.61 2.69
N THR A 438 -8.78 -11.76 3.72
CA THR A 438 -8.04 -10.49 3.67
C THR A 438 -6.74 -10.65 4.44
N TRP A 439 -5.61 -10.45 3.76
CA TRP A 439 -4.29 -10.45 4.36
C TRP A 439 -3.85 -9.02 4.65
N PHE A 440 -3.84 -8.65 5.93
CA PHE A 440 -3.32 -7.38 6.41
C PHE A 440 -1.83 -7.52 6.75
N ILE A 441 -1.00 -6.76 6.03
CA ILE A 441 0.45 -6.69 6.19
C ILE A 441 0.80 -5.37 6.89
N ASP A 442 1.17 -5.45 8.16
CA ASP A 442 1.64 -4.28 8.92
C ASP A 442 3.15 -4.11 8.77
N ASP A 443 3.62 -2.87 8.89
CA ASP A 443 5.02 -2.49 8.77
C ASP A 443 5.74 -3.05 7.52
N MET A 444 5.06 -3.03 6.36
CA MET A 444 5.57 -3.64 5.12
C MET A 444 7.00 -3.21 4.76
N HIS A 445 7.31 -1.93 5.01
CA HIS A 445 8.63 -1.33 4.78
C HIS A 445 9.81 -2.06 5.44
N ASN A 446 9.65 -2.63 6.64
CA ASN A 446 10.75 -3.25 7.39
C ASN A 446 11.39 -4.43 6.64
N ALA A 447 10.60 -5.17 5.86
CA ALA A 447 11.11 -6.27 5.04
C ALA A 447 11.29 -5.86 3.57
N ALA A 448 10.31 -5.16 3.01
CA ALA A 448 10.22 -4.91 1.58
C ALA A 448 11.30 -3.94 1.06
N VAL A 449 11.74 -2.97 1.89
CA VAL A 449 12.77 -2.00 1.49
C VAL A 449 14.14 -2.67 1.30
N HIS A 450 14.50 -3.58 2.22
CA HIS A 450 15.85 -4.16 2.25
C HIS A 450 15.95 -5.50 1.52
N ARG A 451 14.85 -6.26 1.41
CA ARG A 451 14.84 -7.58 0.78
C ARG A 451 14.05 -7.56 -0.53
N LEU A 452 14.79 -7.50 -1.63
CA LEU A 452 14.25 -7.52 -3.00
C LEU A 452 13.33 -8.73 -3.22
N GLU A 453 13.73 -9.91 -2.74
CA GLU A 453 12.97 -11.16 -2.83
C GLU A 453 11.56 -11.04 -2.20
N VAL A 454 11.46 -10.39 -1.03
CA VAL A 454 10.18 -10.21 -0.33
C VAL A 454 9.29 -9.23 -1.10
N SER A 455 9.86 -8.15 -1.64
CA SER A 455 9.13 -7.20 -2.47
C SER A 455 8.56 -7.85 -3.73
N GLU A 456 9.37 -8.64 -4.44
CA GLU A 456 8.94 -9.37 -5.64
C GLU A 456 7.91 -10.47 -5.31
N PHE A 457 8.03 -11.13 -4.15
CA PHE A 457 7.03 -12.10 -3.69
C PHE A 457 5.67 -11.45 -3.43
N LEU A 458 5.64 -10.33 -2.69
CA LEU A 458 4.40 -9.60 -2.44
C LEU A 458 3.79 -9.07 -3.74
N ARG A 459 4.62 -8.56 -4.66
CA ARG A 459 4.17 -8.08 -5.97
C ARG A 459 3.52 -9.20 -6.78
N ARG A 460 4.17 -10.37 -6.87
CA ARG A 460 3.61 -11.55 -7.54
C ARG A 460 2.26 -11.94 -6.95
N LEU A 461 2.12 -11.90 -5.63
CA LEU A 461 0.87 -12.26 -4.97
C LEU A 461 -0.26 -11.26 -5.25
N LEU A 462 0.07 -9.97 -5.40
CA LEU A 462 -0.90 -8.93 -5.78
C LEU A 462 -1.37 -9.08 -7.23
N GLU A 463 -0.47 -9.43 -8.15
CA GLU A 463 -0.76 -9.47 -9.59
C GLU A 463 -1.36 -10.82 -10.04
N GLN A 464 -0.78 -11.92 -9.56
CA GLN A 464 -1.09 -13.26 -10.05
C GLN A 464 -1.79 -14.14 -9.01
N HIS A 465 -1.87 -13.68 -7.75
CA HIS A 465 -2.34 -14.48 -6.63
C HIS A 465 -1.66 -15.86 -6.57
N SER A 466 -0.35 -15.90 -6.78
CA SER A 466 0.38 -17.17 -6.88
C SER A 466 1.75 -17.15 -6.18
N TRP A 467 2.27 -18.33 -5.86
CA TRP A 467 3.64 -18.57 -5.43
C TRP A 467 4.14 -19.93 -5.93
N ASP A 468 5.46 -20.14 -5.86
CA ASP A 468 6.08 -21.41 -6.24
C ASP A 468 6.18 -22.37 -5.05
N GLU A 469 5.72 -23.60 -5.24
CA GLU A 469 5.76 -24.71 -4.28
C GLU A 469 6.10 -26.02 -5.01
N ASN A 470 7.18 -26.68 -4.60
CA ASN A 470 7.69 -27.92 -5.17
C ASN A 470 7.84 -27.86 -6.72
N ASN A 471 8.47 -26.81 -7.24
CA ASN A 471 8.65 -26.55 -8.68
C ASN A 471 7.35 -26.37 -9.48
N HIS A 472 6.23 -26.10 -8.79
CA HIS A 472 4.93 -25.84 -9.39
C HIS A 472 4.33 -24.53 -8.87
N ILE A 473 3.55 -23.87 -9.72
CA ILE A 473 2.85 -22.65 -9.35
C ILE A 473 1.56 -23.02 -8.60
N GLN A 474 1.40 -22.51 -7.39
CA GLN A 474 0.16 -22.56 -6.64
C GLN A 474 -0.52 -21.19 -6.67
N CYS A 475 -1.78 -21.19 -7.10
CA CYS A 475 -2.64 -20.02 -7.21
C CYS A 475 -3.67 -20.02 -6.08
N ILE A 476 -3.63 -19.01 -5.22
CA ILE A 476 -4.63 -18.79 -4.19
C ILE A 476 -5.82 -18.00 -4.76
N LYS A 477 -7.02 -18.51 -4.58
CA LYS A 477 -8.25 -17.83 -5.01
C LYS A 477 -8.89 -17.07 -3.84
N GLN A 478 -9.71 -16.07 -4.14
CA GLN A 478 -10.48 -15.31 -3.14
C GLN A 478 -9.60 -14.66 -2.05
N THR A 479 -8.54 -13.97 -2.45
CA THR A 479 -7.68 -13.23 -1.54
C THR A 479 -7.66 -11.75 -1.86
N ASN A 480 -7.54 -10.92 -0.82
CA ASN A 480 -7.23 -9.51 -0.95
C ASN A 480 -6.08 -9.16 0.00
N ILE A 481 -5.27 -8.17 -0.35
CA ILE A 481 -4.12 -7.74 0.43
C ILE A 481 -4.31 -6.27 0.79
N VAL A 482 -4.15 -5.96 2.07
CA VAL A 482 -4.07 -4.59 2.57
C VAL A 482 -2.76 -4.43 3.30
N ALA A 483 -2.10 -3.31 3.13
CA ALA A 483 -0.83 -3.06 3.80
C ALA A 483 -0.79 -1.69 4.49
N ALA A 484 0.09 -1.58 5.48
CA ALA A 484 0.45 -0.33 6.12
C ALA A 484 1.98 -0.19 6.16
N MET A 485 2.48 1.03 5.97
CA MET A 485 3.92 1.31 6.01
C MET A 485 4.24 2.76 6.36
N ARG A 486 5.48 3.06 6.73
CA ARG A 486 5.96 4.45 6.82
C ARG A 486 6.15 5.06 5.42
N ASN A 487 6.16 6.39 5.33
CA ASN A 487 6.36 7.11 4.07
C ASN A 487 7.66 6.66 3.38
N PRO A 488 7.62 6.21 2.12
CA PRO A 488 8.81 5.77 1.39
C PRO A 488 9.86 6.89 1.28
N VAL A 489 9.47 8.17 1.21
CA VAL A 489 10.44 9.27 1.14
C VAL A 489 11.35 9.30 2.39
N ILE A 490 10.77 9.11 3.58
CA ILE A 490 11.51 9.10 4.86
C ILE A 490 12.44 7.89 4.96
N LEU A 491 12.04 6.78 4.34
CA LEU A 491 12.81 5.54 4.38
C LEU A 491 14.09 5.59 3.51
N GLY A 492 14.31 6.65 2.74
CA GLY A 492 15.54 6.88 1.99
C GLY A 492 15.53 6.32 0.56
N LYS A 493 16.66 5.80 0.08
CA LYS A 493 16.77 5.22 -1.26
C LYS A 493 16.21 3.79 -1.26
N HIS A 494 15.26 3.56 -2.17
CA HIS A 494 14.63 2.25 -2.37
C HIS A 494 14.99 1.67 -3.72
N GLY A 495 15.11 0.34 -3.79
CA GLY A 495 15.36 -0.38 -5.02
C GLY A 495 14.16 -0.39 -5.97
N THR A 496 14.41 -0.69 -7.25
CA THR A 496 13.39 -0.76 -8.29
C THR A 496 12.25 -1.73 -7.96
N SER A 497 12.54 -2.87 -7.35
CA SER A 497 11.52 -3.85 -6.90
C SER A 497 10.51 -3.27 -5.91
N PHE A 498 10.96 -2.41 -4.99
CA PHE A 498 10.06 -1.77 -4.03
C PHE A 498 9.13 -0.76 -4.73
N THR A 499 9.67 0.05 -5.64
CA THR A 499 8.89 0.96 -6.48
C THR A 499 7.85 0.19 -7.31
N ARG A 500 8.23 -0.95 -7.89
CA ARG A 500 7.31 -1.83 -8.64
C ARG A 500 6.18 -2.36 -7.77
N LEU A 501 6.49 -2.79 -6.54
CA LEU A 501 5.50 -3.24 -5.57
C LEU A 501 4.50 -2.12 -5.21
N LEU A 502 5.01 -0.92 -4.90
CA LEU A 502 4.16 0.21 -4.50
C LEU A 502 3.15 0.62 -5.58
N ASN A 503 3.55 0.56 -6.85
CA ASN A 503 2.67 0.87 -7.98
C ASN A 503 1.56 -0.17 -8.24
N LYS A 504 1.51 -1.26 -7.46
CA LYS A 504 0.41 -2.24 -7.49
C LYS A 504 -0.61 -2.04 -6.38
N PHE A 505 -0.32 -1.18 -5.42
CA PHE A 505 -1.27 -0.77 -4.39
C PHE A 505 -1.96 0.53 -4.77
N HIS A 506 -3.21 0.69 -4.32
CA HIS A 506 -3.81 2.01 -4.18
C HIS A 506 -3.30 2.66 -2.89
N LEU A 507 -2.33 3.56 -3.02
CA LEU A 507 -1.69 4.23 -1.89
C LEU A 507 -2.53 5.43 -1.42
N ILE A 508 -2.81 5.51 -0.11
CA ILE A 508 -3.39 6.67 0.55
C ILE A 508 -2.47 7.10 1.70
N PHE A 509 -2.09 8.36 1.70
CA PHE A 509 -1.28 9.00 2.73
C PHE A 509 -2.16 9.41 3.92
N TYR A 510 -1.98 8.76 5.05
CA TYR A 510 -2.67 9.01 6.30
C TYR A 510 -1.91 10.07 7.11
N SER A 511 -2.54 11.23 7.32
CA SER A 511 -1.93 12.36 8.00
C SER A 511 -1.88 12.14 9.51
N LYS A 512 -1.00 12.88 10.18
CA LYS A 512 -0.98 12.93 11.64
C LYS A 512 -2.24 13.65 12.13
N HIS A 513 -2.74 13.22 13.28
CA HIS A 513 -3.82 13.90 13.99
C HIS A 513 -3.28 15.08 14.79
N ASP A 514 -4.05 16.16 14.85
CA ASP A 514 -3.80 17.27 15.76
C ASP A 514 -3.88 16.81 17.22
N ASP A 515 -3.28 17.58 18.12
CA ASP A 515 -3.28 17.26 19.56
C ASP A 515 -4.70 17.20 20.13
N GLU A 516 -5.59 18.11 19.70
CA GLU A 516 -6.99 18.14 20.13
C GLU A 516 -7.73 16.87 19.68
N ASN A 517 -7.54 16.46 18.43
CA ASN A 517 -8.14 15.25 17.88
C ASN A 517 -7.55 13.99 18.52
N SER A 518 -6.25 13.99 18.80
CA SER A 518 -5.57 12.92 19.54
C SER A 518 -6.13 12.78 20.96
N ALA A 519 -6.32 13.89 21.67
CA ALA A 519 -6.95 13.88 23.00
C ALA A 519 -8.40 13.40 22.92
N PHE A 520 -9.15 13.86 21.91
CA PHE A 520 -10.54 13.46 21.69
C PHE A 520 -10.70 11.94 21.50
N ILE A 521 -9.80 11.30 20.74
CA ILE A 521 -9.79 9.83 20.53
C ILE A 521 -9.82 9.08 21.87
N PHE A 522 -9.11 9.58 22.88
CA PHE A 522 -9.03 8.94 24.18
C PHE A 522 -10.05 9.48 25.21
N LYS A 523 -10.59 10.68 24.98
CA LYS A 523 -11.56 11.33 25.88
C LYS A 523 -12.75 10.43 26.19
N ARG A 524 -13.36 9.86 25.14
CA ARG A 524 -14.52 8.98 25.31
C ARG A 524 -14.20 7.76 26.18
N LYS A 525 -13.00 7.20 26.03
CA LYS A 525 -12.55 6.04 26.80
C LYS A 525 -12.39 6.36 28.29
N VAL A 526 -11.86 7.55 28.62
CA VAL A 526 -11.69 8.00 30.00
C VAL A 526 -13.04 8.35 30.64
N GLU A 527 -13.97 8.95 29.90
CA GLU A 527 -15.32 9.26 30.38
C GLU A 527 -16.16 8.01 30.69
N LEU A 528 -15.88 6.87 30.06
CA LEU A 528 -16.56 5.60 30.34
C LEU A 528 -16.09 4.95 31.65
N VAL A 529 -15.02 5.45 32.26
CA VAL A 529 -14.57 4.98 33.58
C VAL A 529 -15.58 5.44 34.62
N LYS A 530 -16.30 4.47 35.21
CA LYS A 530 -17.19 4.72 36.35
C LYS A 530 -16.34 4.90 37.60
N ILE A 531 -16.33 6.11 38.14
CA ILE A 531 -15.70 6.44 39.43
C ILE A 531 -16.77 7.08 40.31
N ASP A 532 -16.82 6.69 41.58
CA ASP A 532 -17.74 7.29 42.54
C ASP A 532 -17.25 8.73 42.90
N GLY A 533 -18.04 9.75 42.53
CA GLY A 533 -17.77 11.16 42.85
C GLY A 533 -17.86 12.12 41.66
N ASN A 534 -17.99 13.42 41.93
CA ASN A 534 -18.05 14.49 40.91
C ASN A 534 -16.66 14.79 40.31
N LEU A 535 -16.09 13.84 39.57
CA LEU A 535 -14.71 13.90 39.03
C LEU A 535 -14.66 14.01 37.50
N GLU A 536 -15.79 14.26 36.84
CA GLU A 536 -15.92 14.32 35.37
C GLU A 536 -14.99 15.38 34.73
N ASN A 537 -14.83 16.54 35.38
CA ASN A 537 -13.94 17.61 34.90
C ASN A 537 -12.47 17.17 34.92
N LEU A 538 -12.06 16.41 35.93
CA LEU A 538 -10.70 15.87 36.03
C LEU A 538 -10.46 14.82 34.95
N LEU A 539 -11.41 13.88 34.82
CA LEU A 539 -11.35 12.79 33.83
C LEU A 539 -11.28 13.31 32.39
N SER A 540 -12.03 14.37 32.07
CA SER A 540 -11.99 14.98 30.75
C SER A 540 -10.67 15.72 30.44
N SER A 541 -9.91 16.10 31.47
CA SER A 541 -8.63 16.81 31.33
C SER A 541 -7.42 15.87 31.14
N ILE A 542 -7.51 14.62 31.62
CA ILE A 542 -6.43 13.62 31.54
C ILE A 542 -5.94 13.32 30.12
N PRO A 543 -6.82 13.09 29.11
CA PRO A 543 -6.38 12.89 27.73
C PRO A 543 -5.55 14.06 27.21
N SER A 544 -6.02 15.29 27.41
CA SER A 544 -5.35 16.51 26.96
C SER A 544 -4.00 16.71 27.67
N ALA A 545 -3.95 16.47 28.98
CA ALA A 545 -2.70 16.53 29.75
C ALA A 545 -1.68 15.47 29.26
N THR A 546 -2.14 14.26 28.97
CA THR A 546 -1.28 13.17 28.48
C THR A 546 -0.73 13.47 27.09
N VAL A 547 -1.56 13.99 26.18
CA VAL A 547 -1.12 14.39 24.83
C VAL A 547 -0.08 15.50 24.91
N ASP A 548 -0.34 16.55 25.71
CA ASP A 548 0.59 17.68 25.86
C ASP A 548 1.93 17.23 26.47
N LEU A 549 1.89 16.38 27.50
CA LEU A 549 3.08 15.80 28.11
C LEU A 549 3.92 15.05 27.08
N ILE A 550 3.30 14.11 26.36
CA ILE A 550 3.99 13.27 25.39
C ILE A 550 4.52 14.10 24.21
N ARG A 551 3.80 15.13 23.76
CA ARG A 551 4.29 16.04 22.74
C ARG A 551 5.56 16.76 23.19
N GLN A 552 5.53 17.40 24.38
CA GLN A 552 6.69 18.12 24.92
C GLN A 552 7.89 17.19 25.11
N LEU A 553 7.67 15.95 25.58
CA LEU A 553 8.72 14.94 25.67
C LEU A 553 9.26 14.55 24.29
N SER A 554 8.40 14.35 23.29
CA SER A 554 8.84 14.00 21.94
C SER A 554 9.66 15.11 21.26
N GLU A 555 9.35 16.38 21.55
CA GLU A 555 10.09 17.55 21.05
C GLU A 555 11.44 17.71 21.77
N ARG A 556 11.45 17.51 23.09
CA ARG A 556 12.66 17.66 23.92
C ARG A 556 13.63 16.49 23.76
N PHE A 557 13.09 15.28 23.59
CA PHE A 557 13.82 14.03 23.61
C PHE A 557 13.55 13.23 22.31
N PRO A 558 14.06 13.68 21.15
CA PRO A 558 13.88 12.95 19.91
C PRO A 558 14.64 11.61 19.93
N SER A 559 14.04 10.58 19.33
CA SER A 559 14.71 9.29 19.13
C SER A 559 15.93 9.48 18.21
N THR A 560 17.07 8.92 18.62
CA THR A 560 18.32 8.96 17.85
C THR A 560 18.92 7.56 17.80
N ILE A 561 19.90 7.33 16.91
CA ILE A 561 20.63 6.05 16.84
C ILE A 561 21.25 5.68 18.19
N VAL A 562 21.70 6.67 18.98
CA VAL A 562 22.29 6.45 20.32
C VAL A 562 21.22 6.24 21.39
N LYS A 563 20.09 6.95 21.28
CA LYS A 563 18.97 6.88 22.22
C LYS A 563 17.68 6.40 21.50
N PRO A 564 17.66 5.17 20.97
CA PRO A 564 16.52 4.69 20.19
C PRO A 564 15.26 4.50 21.05
N ARG A 565 15.46 4.31 22.37
CA ARG A 565 14.39 4.14 23.37
C ARG A 565 13.53 5.39 23.57
N TYR A 566 13.97 6.56 23.09
CA TYR A 566 13.25 7.83 23.25
C TYR A 566 12.19 7.98 22.15
N GLU A 567 11.37 6.95 21.97
CA GLU A 567 10.29 6.91 20.98
C GLU A 567 8.96 7.16 21.68
N PHE A 568 8.60 8.43 21.77
CA PHE A 568 7.33 8.88 22.32
C PHE A 568 6.31 9.07 21.18
N SER A 569 5.20 8.33 21.24
CA SER A 569 4.22 8.30 20.16
C SER A 569 2.78 8.14 20.66
N LEU A 570 1.81 8.13 19.73
CA LEU A 570 0.42 7.80 20.03
C LEU A 570 0.26 6.45 20.76
N LYS A 571 1.20 5.52 20.57
CA LYS A 571 1.23 4.24 21.30
C LYS A 571 1.53 4.44 22.79
N THR A 572 2.43 5.37 23.14
CA THR A 572 2.74 5.74 24.52
C THR A 572 1.51 6.35 25.19
N ILE A 573 0.84 7.31 24.51
CA ILE A 573 -0.41 7.92 24.98
C ILE A 573 -1.47 6.83 25.22
N SER A 574 -1.66 5.93 24.26
CA SER A 574 -2.62 4.84 24.37
C SER A 574 -2.31 3.92 25.57
N ARG A 575 -1.04 3.59 25.83
CA ARG A 575 -0.67 2.75 26.98
C ARG A 575 -0.99 3.43 28.30
N ILE A 576 -0.56 4.69 28.47
CA ILE A 576 -0.81 5.47 29.70
C ILE A 576 -2.32 5.52 29.98
N ILE A 577 -3.13 5.88 28.97
CA ILE A 577 -4.57 6.02 29.16
C ILE A 577 -5.25 4.65 29.36
N ASN A 578 -4.85 3.61 28.63
CA ASN A 578 -5.42 2.28 28.82
C ASN A 578 -5.14 1.73 30.21
N ILE A 579 -3.92 1.92 30.72
CA ILE A 579 -3.56 1.47 32.07
C ILE A 579 -4.30 2.31 33.10
N PHE A 580 -4.30 3.63 32.95
CA PHE A 580 -5.05 4.54 33.83
C PHE A 580 -6.52 4.10 33.95
N CYS A 581 -7.23 3.93 32.83
CA CYS A 581 -8.63 3.50 32.84
C CYS A 581 -8.86 2.11 33.45
N THR A 582 -7.90 1.19 33.29
CA THR A 582 -8.01 -0.17 33.83
C THR A 582 -7.77 -0.17 35.33
N MET A 583 -6.76 0.56 35.77
CA MET A 583 -6.36 0.60 37.17
C MET A 583 -7.32 1.42 38.01
N SER A 584 -7.83 2.54 37.48
CA SER A 584 -8.81 3.39 38.17
C SER A 584 -10.08 2.65 38.58
N GLN A 585 -10.44 1.56 37.87
CA GLN A 585 -11.60 0.71 38.21
C GLN A 585 -11.28 -0.35 39.27
N LYS A 586 -10.01 -0.76 39.40
CA LYS A 586 -9.56 -1.79 40.35
C LYS A 586 -9.08 -1.20 41.67
N THR A 587 -8.68 0.07 41.66
CA THR A 587 -8.29 0.85 42.82
C THR A 587 -9.54 1.45 43.48
N ILE A 588 -9.67 1.35 44.81
CA ILE A 588 -10.65 2.15 45.56
C ILE A 588 -10.11 3.59 45.63
N LEU A 589 -10.40 4.42 44.63
CA LEU A 589 -9.99 5.83 44.58
C LEU A 589 -11.19 6.71 44.94
N ASN A 590 -11.11 7.35 46.12
CA ASN A 590 -12.18 8.21 46.62
C ASN A 590 -11.89 9.71 46.41
N ASN A 591 -10.64 10.08 46.07
CA ASN A 591 -10.19 11.47 46.01
C ASN A 591 -9.57 11.84 44.65
N SER A 592 -9.77 13.09 44.23
CA SER A 592 -9.16 13.67 43.02
C SER A 592 -7.62 13.60 43.04
N THR A 593 -7.00 13.76 44.20
CA THR A 593 -5.55 13.69 44.39
C THR A 593 -4.98 12.32 44.06
N ASP A 594 -5.69 11.25 44.43
CA ASP A 594 -5.20 9.89 44.25
C ASP A 594 -5.30 9.46 42.77
N LEU A 595 -6.30 9.97 42.04
CA LEU A 595 -6.38 9.81 40.59
C LEU A 595 -5.24 10.52 39.85
N ILE A 596 -4.92 11.75 40.26
CA ILE A 596 -3.80 12.48 39.67
C ILE A 596 -2.48 11.77 39.96
N ARG A 597 -2.29 11.26 41.18
CA ARG A 597 -1.11 10.45 41.54
C ARG A 597 -1.03 9.16 40.74
N LEU A 598 -2.15 8.47 40.50
CA LEU A 598 -2.20 7.31 39.62
C LEU A 598 -1.76 7.67 38.20
N TRP A 599 -2.29 8.77 37.65
CA TRP A 599 -1.88 9.25 36.32
C TRP A 599 -0.38 9.57 36.27
N ILE A 600 0.17 10.25 37.28
CA ILE A 600 1.61 10.53 37.40
C ILE A 600 2.42 9.22 37.39
N ASN A 601 2.02 8.22 38.17
CA ASN A 601 2.71 6.92 38.20
C ASN A 601 2.77 6.28 36.81
N GLU A 602 1.65 6.25 36.09
CA GLU A 602 1.63 5.66 34.75
C GLU A 602 2.43 6.48 33.73
N CYS A 603 2.45 7.81 33.87
CA CYS A 603 3.34 8.67 33.08
C CYS A 603 4.81 8.33 33.34
N TYR A 604 5.24 8.22 34.60
CA TYR A 604 6.61 7.85 34.95
C TYR A 604 6.98 6.47 34.37
N ARG A 605 6.14 5.47 34.60
CA ARG A 605 6.37 4.08 34.17
C ARG A 605 6.54 3.93 32.66
N GLU A 606 5.76 4.66 31.87
CA GLU A 606 5.83 4.56 30.40
C GLU A 606 6.81 5.56 29.75
N THR A 607 7.33 6.54 30.49
CA THR A 607 8.22 7.58 29.93
C THR A 607 9.52 7.77 30.70
N PHE A 608 9.48 8.10 31.99
CA PHE A 608 10.64 8.40 32.82
C PHE A 608 11.64 7.24 32.87
N ASP A 609 11.15 6.00 32.98
CA ASP A 609 11.99 4.80 33.05
C ASP A 609 12.82 4.54 31.78
N LEU A 610 12.45 5.17 30.65
CA LEU A 610 13.19 5.10 29.40
C LEU A 610 14.36 6.11 29.34
N LEU A 611 14.31 7.17 30.15
CA LEU A 611 15.23 8.29 30.11
C LEU A 611 16.54 8.00 30.84
N ASP A 612 17.60 8.67 30.41
CA ASP A 612 18.89 8.62 31.09
C ASP A 612 18.88 9.62 32.26
N ARG A 613 19.67 9.34 33.30
CA ARG A 613 19.73 10.17 34.53
C ARG A 613 19.99 11.67 34.28
N ARG A 614 20.68 12.00 33.19
CA ARG A 614 21.00 13.40 32.81
C ARG A 614 19.76 14.18 32.37
N ASP A 615 18.74 13.48 31.90
CA ASP A 615 17.53 14.06 31.33
C ASP A 615 16.39 14.20 32.35
N TYR A 616 16.57 13.67 33.57
CA TYR A 616 15.55 13.68 34.63
C TYR A 616 15.12 15.09 35.04
N VAL A 617 16.05 16.05 35.11
CA VAL A 617 15.73 17.43 35.50
C VAL A 617 14.75 18.04 34.49
N ALA A 618 15.03 17.90 33.19
CA ALA A 618 14.16 18.42 32.14
C ALA A 618 12.81 17.69 32.10
N PHE A 619 12.77 16.39 32.41
CA PHE A 619 11.51 15.67 32.57
C PHE A 619 10.67 16.26 33.71
N TYR A 620 11.26 16.52 34.88
CA TYR A 620 10.52 17.10 36.02
C TYR A 620 9.96 18.49 35.70
N GLU A 621 10.70 19.33 34.98
CA GLU A 621 10.22 20.63 34.52
C GLU A 621 9.01 20.49 33.59
N ILE A 622 9.08 19.59 32.60
CA ILE A 622 7.99 19.32 31.65
C ILE A 622 6.75 18.80 32.40
N CYS A 623 6.91 17.77 33.23
CA CYS A 623 5.80 17.22 34.02
C CYS A 623 5.16 18.25 34.94
N ASN A 624 5.97 19.05 35.65
CA ASN A 624 5.44 20.07 36.55
C ASN A 624 4.68 21.16 35.78
N ASN A 625 5.15 21.57 34.60
CA ASN A 625 4.44 22.53 33.76
C ASN A 625 3.10 21.97 33.24
N THR A 626 3.06 20.71 32.81
CA THR A 626 1.80 20.05 32.42
C THR A 626 0.84 19.98 33.60
N MET A 627 1.33 19.61 34.79
CA MET A 627 0.54 19.50 36.01
C MET A 627 -0.10 20.83 36.41
N LEU A 628 0.68 21.91 36.39
CA LEU A 628 0.19 23.26 36.69
C LEU A 628 -0.86 23.72 35.67
N LYS A 629 -0.69 23.38 34.39
CA LYS A 629 -1.59 23.79 33.31
C LYS A 629 -2.96 23.11 33.34
N TYR A 630 -3.02 21.82 33.68
CA TYR A 630 -4.26 21.03 33.58
C TYR A 630 -4.92 20.70 34.92
N PHE A 631 -4.18 20.75 36.02
CA PHE A 631 -4.66 20.32 37.34
C PHE A 631 -4.47 21.36 38.45
N ASP A 632 -3.91 22.54 38.14
CA ASP A 632 -3.59 23.60 39.10
C ASP A 632 -2.78 23.11 40.32
N ALA A 633 -1.96 22.06 40.12
CA ALA A 633 -1.18 21.41 41.16
C ALA A 633 0.29 21.29 40.74
N SER A 634 1.20 21.36 41.73
CA SER A 634 2.62 21.12 41.48
C SER A 634 2.97 19.64 41.68
N LEU A 635 3.93 19.15 40.88
CA LEU A 635 4.46 17.79 41.01
C LEU A 635 5.02 17.55 42.42
N HIS A 636 5.83 18.49 42.93
CA HIS A 636 6.40 18.39 44.28
C HIS A 636 5.33 18.40 45.38
N GLY A 637 4.23 19.14 45.19
CA GLY A 637 3.13 19.21 46.15
C GLY A 637 2.37 17.89 46.30
N LEU A 638 2.22 17.13 45.21
CA LEU A 638 1.55 15.83 45.22
C LEU A 638 2.50 14.66 45.42
N CYS A 639 3.77 14.83 45.06
CA CYS A 639 4.82 13.82 45.03
C CYS A 639 6.14 14.42 45.55
N PRO A 640 6.39 14.36 46.88
CA PRO A 640 7.58 14.96 47.50
C PRO A 640 8.88 14.45 46.86
N GLY A 641 9.81 15.37 46.60
CA GLY A 641 11.09 15.04 45.97
C GLY A 641 11.00 14.64 44.49
N ASN A 642 9.87 14.89 43.83
CA ASN A 642 9.60 14.50 42.42
C ASN A 642 9.71 12.99 42.18
N LEU A 643 9.49 12.19 43.22
CA LEU A 643 9.49 10.74 43.14
C LEU A 643 8.14 10.25 42.61
N SER A 644 8.16 9.22 41.76
CA SER A 644 6.91 8.59 41.32
C SER A 644 6.14 8.05 42.53
N PRO A 645 4.83 8.30 42.65
CA PRO A 645 4.02 7.61 43.64
C PRO A 645 3.96 6.12 43.25
N ILE A 646 4.11 5.22 44.21
CA ILE A 646 4.18 3.78 43.93
C ILE A 646 2.79 3.20 44.00
N PHE A 647 2.29 2.75 42.85
CA PHE A 647 1.12 1.89 42.79
C PHE A 647 1.55 0.51 42.32
N CYS A 648 1.23 -0.52 43.10
CA CYS A 648 1.41 -1.89 42.65
C CYS A 648 0.40 -2.82 43.31
N ASP A 649 0.40 -4.06 42.82
CA ASP A 649 -0.33 -5.16 43.40
C ASP A 649 0.55 -5.79 44.50
N VAL A 650 0.05 -5.83 45.73
CA VAL A 650 0.81 -6.35 46.89
C VAL A 650 0.61 -7.86 47.03
N ASP A 651 -0.51 -8.39 46.49
CA ASP A 651 -0.87 -9.81 46.55
C ASP A 651 -0.64 -10.50 45.19
N VAL A 652 0.63 -10.55 44.77
CA VAL A 652 1.10 -11.13 43.48
C VAL A 652 0.62 -12.58 43.24
N MET A 653 0.13 -13.28 44.27
CA MET A 653 -0.31 -14.68 44.25
C MET A 653 -1.84 -14.88 44.29
N SER A 654 -2.64 -13.83 44.46
CA SER A 654 -4.11 -13.95 44.55
C SER A 654 -4.78 -13.66 43.20
N GLN A 655 -5.88 -14.36 42.88
CA GLN A 655 -6.62 -14.14 41.63
C GLN A 655 -7.42 -12.82 41.63
N ASP A 656 -7.54 -12.16 42.80
CA ASP A 656 -8.29 -10.92 43.04
C ASP A 656 -7.35 -9.74 43.38
N ALA A 657 -6.25 -9.63 42.64
CA ALA A 657 -5.27 -8.55 42.70
C ALA A 657 -5.90 -7.14 42.66
N THR A 658 -5.77 -6.38 43.76
CA THR A 658 -6.19 -4.98 43.87
C THR A 658 -4.97 -4.04 43.79
N TYR A 659 -5.00 -3.12 42.83
CA TYR A 659 -3.93 -2.13 42.65
C TYR A 659 -4.08 -1.07 43.75
N HIS A 660 -3.05 -0.88 44.59
CA HIS A 660 -3.11 0.05 45.71
C HIS A 660 -1.92 1.01 45.72
N HIS A 661 -2.16 2.22 46.23
CA HIS A 661 -1.10 3.17 46.51
C HIS A 661 -0.32 2.74 47.75
N ILE A 662 0.99 2.60 47.63
CA ILE A 662 1.85 2.15 48.72
C ILE A 662 2.54 3.34 49.36
N THR A 663 2.21 3.58 50.62
CA THR A 663 2.78 4.67 51.42
C THR A 663 4.06 4.26 52.13
N GLU A 664 4.27 2.97 52.39
CA GLU A 664 5.42 2.44 53.14
C GLU A 664 6.23 1.46 52.27
N VAL A 665 7.42 1.89 51.85
CA VAL A 665 8.31 1.11 50.98
C VAL A 665 8.87 -0.13 51.68
N ASP A 666 8.92 -0.15 53.01
CA ASP A 666 9.40 -1.31 53.77
C ASP A 666 8.42 -2.49 53.72
N CYS A 667 7.12 -2.23 53.57
CA CYS A 667 6.11 -3.28 53.31
C CYS A 667 6.35 -3.98 51.97
N LEU A 668 6.81 -3.25 50.95
CA LEU A 668 7.17 -3.84 49.65
C LEU A 668 8.38 -4.77 49.72
N ARG A 669 9.38 -4.40 50.53
CA ARG A 669 10.60 -5.22 50.68
C ARG A 669 10.28 -6.60 51.25
N TYR A 670 9.32 -6.69 52.17
CA TYR A 670 8.85 -7.94 52.77
C TYR A 670 7.99 -8.81 51.83
N CYS A 671 7.36 -8.23 50.81
CA CYS A 671 6.55 -8.96 49.83
C CYS A 671 7.35 -9.41 48.60
N ILE A 672 8.42 -8.69 48.26
CA ILE A 672 9.26 -8.96 47.07
C ILE A 672 10.41 -9.92 47.37
N PHE A 673 10.92 -9.91 48.60
CA PHE A 673 11.97 -10.81 49.10
C PHE A 673 11.41 -11.76 50.16
#